data_AF-A0AAJ8BF01-F1
#
_entry.id   AF-A0AAJ8BF01-F1
#
_cell.length_a   1.000
_cell.length_b   1.000
_cell.length_c   1.000
_cell.angle_alpha   90.00
_cell.angle_beta   90.00
_cell.angle_gamma   90.00
#
_symmetry.space_group_name_H-M   'P 1'
#
loop_
_entity.id
_entity.type
_entity.pdbx_description
1 polymer ?
#
loop_
_entity_poly.entity_id
_entity_poly.type
_entity_poly.pdbx_seq_one_letter_code
_entity_poly.pdbx_strand_id
1 'polypeptide(L)'
;MQSLTCGGRGCRTNSDAGGRGSVAVEASTRSVTLRRRSLLTPLGRVSLCPLLHGACKQPVPGFSVNGSSSVVLQPVPCDSSASSVLSAPSFPVSSANMSLPILSSTGACTNNLRLINSVSNCSGRVEIFHSGQWGTVCDDNWDFSDAQVVCQQLGCGRAMSAKLSAHFGEGSGPIWLDNVQCQGNESSITDCVHQGLGSHNCGHHEDAGVICEGTNSLRLVNSDSNCSGRVEIFHSGQWGTVCDDSWGLNDAQVVCQQLGCGRAVSATQSAHFGEGSGPIWLDNVQCLGNESSITDCVHQGLGSHNCGHHEDAGVICEGTNSLRLVNSDSNCSGRVEIFHSGQWGTVCDDSWGLNDAQVVCQQLGCGRAVSATQSAHFGEGSGPIWLDNVQCLGNESSIIDCVHQGLGSHNCGHHEDAGVICEGANNSVSPTSPGQNPLSSAVRLVNSDSNCSGTVEIFHSGQWGTVCDDRWDFSDAQVVCQQLGCGRAVSAKLSAHFGEGSGPIWLDDVQCLGNESSITDCVHQGLGSHNCGHHEDAGVICEGANNSVSPTSPGQNPLSSAVRLVNSDSNCSGRVEIFHSGQWGTVCDDSWGLSDAQVVCQQLGCGRAVSATQSAHFGEGSGPIWLDNVQCLGNESSITDCVHQGLGSHNCGHHEDAGVICEGANNPVSPTSPGQNPLSSAVRLVNSDSNCSGRVEIFHSGQWGTVCDDRWGLNDAQVVCQQLGCGRAVSATQSAHFGEGSGPIWLDNVQCLGNESSITDCVHQGLGSHNCGHHEDAGVICEGANNSVSPTSPGQNPLSSAVRLVNSDSNCSGRVEIFHSGQWGTVCDDRWGLSDAQVVCQQLDCGRAVSATQSAHFGEGSGPIWLDDVQCLGNESSITDCVHQGLGSHNCGHHEDAGVICEGANNPVSPTSPGQNPLSSAVRLVNSDSNCSGRVEIFQYGHWGTVCDDSWGLSDAQVVCQQLGCGRAVSAKLSAHFGEGSGPIWLDDVQCLGNESSITDCVHQGLGSHNCGHNEDAGVICEGKCIILF
;
A
#
# COMPACT_ATOMS: atom_id res chain seq x y z
N MET A 1 -31.11 -33.10 29.30
CA MET A 1 -31.09 -34.25 30.24
C MET A 1 -30.62 -35.48 29.49
N GLN A 2 -29.93 -36.42 30.17
CA GLN A 2 -29.55 -37.75 29.67
C GLN A 2 -28.77 -37.78 28.34
N SER A 3 -27.44 -37.66 28.31
CA SER A 3 -26.42 -38.63 28.78
C SER A 3 -26.34 -39.94 27.96
N LEU A 4 -25.21 -40.15 27.30
CA LEU A 4 -24.43 -41.40 27.37
C LEU A 4 -22.99 -41.14 26.91
N THR A 5 -22.04 -41.90 27.44
CA THR A 5 -20.59 -41.62 27.40
C THR A 5 -19.77 -42.86 27.03
N CYS A 6 -18.53 -42.63 26.56
CA CYS A 6 -17.51 -43.64 26.21
C CYS A 6 -17.86 -44.52 24.99
N GLY A 7 -16.93 -45.08 24.22
CA GLY A 7 -15.46 -44.97 24.12
C GLY A 7 -15.05 -45.67 22.80
N GLY A 8 -13.83 -45.66 22.27
CA GLY A 8 -12.53 -45.44 22.88
C GLY A 8 -11.56 -46.56 22.43
N ARG A 9 -10.67 -46.26 21.45
CA ARG A 9 -9.59 -47.10 20.87
C ARG A 9 -9.99 -48.23 19.90
N GLY A 10 -9.15 -48.47 18.86
CA GLY A 10 -8.81 -49.85 18.48
C GLY A 10 -8.62 -50.25 17.01
N CYS A 11 -7.57 -49.75 16.33
CA CYS A 11 -6.73 -50.45 15.32
C CYS A 11 -7.34 -51.39 14.22
N ARG A 12 -7.17 -50.97 12.97
CA ARG A 12 -6.67 -51.72 11.78
C ARG A 12 -7.09 -53.20 11.54
N THR A 13 -7.83 -53.43 10.46
CA THR A 13 -7.46 -54.25 9.28
C THR A 13 -8.31 -53.75 8.10
N ASN A 14 -7.77 -53.06 7.09
CA ASN A 14 -6.87 -53.49 6.00
C ASN A 14 -7.58 -54.27 4.87
N SER A 15 -7.55 -53.67 3.67
CA SER A 15 -7.77 -54.25 2.33
C SER A 15 -8.99 -55.13 2.07
N ASP A 16 -9.86 -54.69 1.16
CA ASP A 16 -10.25 -55.56 0.05
C ASP A 16 -10.47 -54.76 -1.25
N ALA A 17 -9.88 -55.22 -2.36
CA ALA A 17 -9.99 -54.61 -3.67
C ALA A 17 -10.16 -55.72 -4.72
N GLY A 18 -11.39 -55.91 -5.20
CA GLY A 18 -11.73 -56.99 -6.12
C GLY A 18 -13.11 -56.80 -6.74
N GLY A 19 -13.15 -56.25 -7.95
CA GLY A 19 -14.40 -55.96 -8.67
C GLY A 19 -14.73 -56.95 -9.81
N ARG A 20 -15.74 -56.56 -10.60
CA ARG A 20 -16.26 -57.18 -11.84
C ARG A 20 -17.18 -58.40 -11.63
N GLY A 21 -18.39 -58.32 -12.21
CA GLY A 21 -19.40 -59.38 -12.22
C GLY A 21 -20.69 -58.94 -12.93
N SER A 22 -20.67 -58.91 -14.26
CA SER A 22 -21.79 -58.42 -15.10
C SER A 22 -22.80 -59.52 -15.49
N VAL A 23 -23.91 -59.11 -16.13
CA VAL A 23 -24.86 -59.91 -16.97
C VAL A 23 -26.14 -60.49 -16.28
N ALA A 24 -27.15 -59.62 -16.13
CA ALA A 24 -28.47 -59.62 -16.82
C ALA A 24 -29.53 -60.78 -16.74
N VAL A 25 -30.77 -60.43 -17.16
CA VAL A 25 -31.97 -61.27 -17.50
C VAL A 25 -32.87 -61.67 -16.30
N GLU A 26 -34.22 -61.66 -16.33
CA GLU A 26 -35.28 -61.21 -17.30
C GLU A 26 -36.16 -60.09 -16.63
N ALA A 27 -37.43 -59.71 -16.87
CA ALA A 27 -38.61 -60.05 -17.72
C ALA A 27 -39.40 -58.73 -17.98
N SER A 28 -40.02 -58.40 -19.13
CA SER A 28 -41.13 -59.01 -19.90
C SER A 28 -42.54 -58.81 -19.28
N THR A 29 -43.26 -57.71 -19.59
CA THR A 29 -44.42 -57.58 -20.53
C THR A 29 -45.15 -56.24 -20.25
N ARG A 30 -46.09 -55.63 -21.01
CA ARG A 30 -46.70 -55.74 -22.37
C ARG A 30 -47.35 -54.36 -22.70
N SER A 31 -47.11 -53.70 -23.84
CA SER A 31 -47.77 -53.85 -25.17
C SER A 31 -49.18 -53.23 -25.38
N VAL A 32 -49.25 -52.03 -25.98
CA VAL A 32 -50.32 -51.52 -26.89
C VAL A 32 -49.63 -50.68 -27.99
N THR A 33 -50.21 -50.50 -29.20
CA THR A 33 -49.48 -49.98 -30.38
C THR A 33 -50.31 -49.11 -31.34
N LEU A 34 -49.66 -48.11 -31.97
CA LEU A 34 -50.04 -47.38 -33.22
C LEU A 34 -51.30 -46.48 -33.16
N ARG A 35 -51.36 -45.28 -33.76
CA ARG A 35 -50.86 -44.85 -35.09
C ARG A 35 -50.42 -43.36 -35.16
N ARG A 36 -49.63 -43.02 -36.20
CA ARG A 36 -49.34 -41.65 -36.69
C ARG A 36 -50.52 -41.01 -37.45
N ARG A 37 -50.62 -39.67 -37.44
CA ARG A 37 -50.34 -38.81 -38.63
C ARG A 37 -50.35 -37.31 -38.28
N SER A 38 -49.41 -36.59 -38.89
CA SER A 38 -49.29 -35.12 -38.89
C SER A 38 -49.99 -34.49 -40.11
N LEU A 39 -50.23 -33.17 -40.09
CA LEU A 39 -50.18 -32.28 -41.27
C LEU A 39 -50.35 -30.78 -40.92
N LEU A 40 -49.75 -29.93 -41.77
CA LEU A 40 -49.98 -28.49 -42.02
C LEU A 40 -49.38 -27.41 -41.09
N THR A 41 -48.38 -26.74 -41.68
CA THR A 41 -47.84 -25.38 -41.47
C THR A 41 -48.70 -24.35 -42.26
N PRO A 42 -48.29 -23.11 -42.68
CA PRO A 42 -47.08 -22.29 -42.43
C PRO A 42 -47.30 -20.75 -42.23
N LEU A 43 -46.23 -20.00 -41.91
CA LEU A 43 -45.97 -18.54 -42.16
C LEU A 43 -46.95 -17.48 -41.56
N GLY A 44 -46.58 -16.21 -41.28
CA GLY A 44 -45.27 -15.52 -41.26
C GLY A 44 -45.33 -14.05 -41.75
N ARG A 45 -44.61 -13.11 -41.08
CA ARG A 45 -44.37 -11.68 -41.45
C ARG A 45 -45.57 -10.69 -41.35
N VAL A 46 -45.49 -9.35 -41.19
CA VAL A 46 -44.42 -8.33 -40.87
C VAL A 46 -45.05 -6.92 -40.56
N SER A 47 -44.25 -5.99 -39.97
CA SER A 47 -44.28 -4.49 -40.10
C SER A 47 -44.90 -3.54 -39.05
N LEU A 48 -44.01 -2.70 -38.46
CA LEU A 48 -43.96 -1.22 -38.42
C LEU A 48 -45.10 -0.34 -37.81
N CYS A 49 -44.75 0.37 -36.70
CA CYS A 49 -44.87 1.84 -36.45
C CYS A 49 -46.25 2.58 -36.50
N PRO A 50 -46.38 3.87 -36.03
CA PRO A 50 -45.67 4.64 -34.98
C PRO A 50 -46.60 5.57 -34.11
N LEU A 51 -46.02 6.55 -33.39
CA LEU A 51 -46.56 7.87 -32.96
C LEU A 51 -47.45 8.06 -31.68
N LEU A 52 -46.85 8.72 -30.67
CA LEU A 52 -47.17 10.04 -30.08
C LEU A 52 -48.62 10.56 -29.81
N HIS A 53 -48.75 11.21 -28.62
CA HIS A 53 -49.64 12.35 -28.24
C HIS A 53 -51.17 12.14 -28.12
N GLY A 54 -51.78 12.76 -27.08
CA GLY A 54 -53.21 13.15 -27.09
C GLY A 54 -53.95 13.14 -25.74
N ALA A 55 -54.20 14.32 -25.15
CA ALA A 55 -54.94 14.47 -23.88
C ALA A 55 -56.48 14.45 -24.02
N CYS A 56 -57.21 14.27 -22.92
CA CYS A 56 -58.63 14.67 -22.81
C CYS A 56 -59.05 15.09 -21.39
N LYS A 57 -60.19 15.80 -21.24
CA LYS A 57 -60.64 16.49 -20.00
C LYS A 57 -62.07 16.11 -19.58
N GLN A 58 -62.28 15.96 -18.26
CA GLN A 58 -63.53 16.32 -17.51
C GLN A 58 -64.81 15.49 -17.88
N PRO A 59 -66.00 15.64 -17.21
CA PRO A 59 -66.39 16.52 -16.08
C PRO A 59 -67.12 15.87 -14.86
N VAL A 60 -67.42 16.73 -13.87
CA VAL A 60 -68.37 16.73 -12.70
C VAL A 60 -69.75 16.00 -12.86
N PRO A 61 -70.61 15.76 -11.81
CA PRO A 61 -70.79 16.54 -10.54
C PRO A 61 -71.28 15.84 -9.21
N GLY A 62 -71.33 16.61 -8.09
CA GLY A 62 -72.54 16.67 -7.25
C GLY A 62 -72.44 16.59 -5.70
N PHE A 63 -72.91 17.66 -5.00
CA PHE A 63 -73.40 17.77 -3.59
C PHE A 63 -72.50 17.27 -2.41
N SER A 64 -72.17 17.99 -1.32
CA SER A 64 -72.74 19.12 -0.52
C SER A 64 -73.61 18.72 0.68
N VAL A 65 -73.22 19.14 1.91
CA VAL A 65 -74.01 19.96 2.89
C VAL A 65 -73.32 20.07 4.28
N ASN A 66 -73.09 21.32 4.73
CA ASN A 66 -73.01 21.92 6.08
C ASN A 66 -72.39 21.21 7.32
N GLY A 67 -71.67 21.98 8.16
CA GLY A 67 -71.22 21.52 9.50
C GLY A 67 -70.58 22.57 10.44
N SER A 68 -70.96 23.85 10.36
CA SER A 68 -70.28 24.94 11.10
C SER A 68 -70.60 25.02 12.60
N SER A 69 -69.60 25.22 13.46
CA SER A 69 -69.60 26.22 14.55
C SER A 69 -68.31 26.21 15.40
N SER A 70 -67.78 27.39 15.72
CA SER A 70 -66.60 27.59 16.58
C SER A 70 -67.01 27.96 18.03
N VAL A 71 -66.19 27.59 19.03
CA VAL A 71 -66.18 28.23 20.35
C VAL A 71 -64.73 28.45 20.81
N VAL A 72 -64.48 29.58 21.48
CA VAL A 72 -63.18 30.08 21.95
C VAL A 72 -63.07 29.88 23.46
N LEU A 73 -61.85 29.69 24.01
CA LEU A 73 -61.39 30.32 25.28
C LEU A 73 -59.86 30.21 25.48
N GLN A 74 -59.35 30.90 26.51
CA GLN A 74 -57.95 31.36 26.64
C GLN A 74 -57.13 30.73 27.80
N PRO A 75 -55.78 30.88 27.81
CA PRO A 75 -54.87 30.30 28.81
C PRO A 75 -54.49 31.26 29.97
N VAL A 76 -53.92 30.71 31.05
CA VAL A 76 -53.05 31.39 32.06
C VAL A 76 -52.19 30.33 32.82
N PRO A 77 -51.06 30.69 33.50
CA PRO A 77 -49.88 29.80 33.64
C PRO A 77 -49.36 29.67 35.11
N CYS A 78 -48.04 29.89 35.33
CA CYS A 78 -47.27 29.98 36.60
C CYS A 78 -46.78 28.64 37.22
N ASP A 79 -45.57 28.51 37.80
CA ASP A 79 -44.38 29.39 37.77
C ASP A 79 -43.04 28.67 38.14
N SER A 80 -41.98 29.47 38.11
CA SER A 80 -40.53 29.28 38.22
C SER A 80 -39.87 28.59 39.44
N SER A 81 -38.72 27.96 39.14
CA SER A 81 -37.42 27.94 39.90
C SER A 81 -37.27 27.23 41.26
N ALA A 82 -36.20 26.44 41.41
CA ALA A 82 -35.01 26.76 42.24
C ALA A 82 -34.04 25.56 42.38
N SER A 83 -32.73 25.82 42.48
CA SER A 83 -31.67 24.79 42.56
C SER A 83 -31.35 24.35 44.00
N SER A 84 -30.89 23.10 44.19
CA SER A 84 -29.84 22.77 45.18
C SER A 84 -29.27 21.36 44.96
N VAL A 85 -28.03 21.16 45.43
CA VAL A 85 -27.23 19.93 45.29
C VAL A 85 -27.20 19.19 46.63
N LEU A 86 -27.21 17.84 46.64
CA LEU A 86 -26.31 16.97 47.45
C LEU A 86 -26.70 15.47 47.45
N SER A 87 -25.68 14.62 47.28
CA SER A 87 -25.45 13.31 47.91
C SER A 87 -26.50 12.18 47.83
N ALA A 88 -26.14 11.14 47.07
CA ALA A 88 -26.45 9.72 47.35
C ALA A 88 -25.44 9.16 48.41
N PRO A 89 -25.45 7.87 48.83
CA PRO A 89 -26.30 6.75 48.38
C PRO A 89 -26.83 5.82 49.51
N SER A 90 -27.35 4.67 49.08
CA SER A 90 -27.40 3.33 49.75
C SER A 90 -28.76 2.78 50.22
N PHE A 91 -29.24 1.77 49.50
CA PHE A 91 -30.18 0.73 49.93
C PHE A 91 -29.85 -0.58 49.18
N PRO A 92 -29.65 -1.72 49.86
CA PRO A 92 -29.46 -3.01 49.20
C PRO A 92 -30.75 -3.87 49.18
N VAL A 93 -31.00 -4.48 48.02
CA VAL A 93 -31.60 -5.81 47.80
C VAL A 93 -32.95 -6.15 48.47
N SER A 94 -33.95 -6.44 47.62
CA SER A 94 -34.85 -7.59 47.82
C SER A 94 -35.22 -8.18 46.47
N SER A 95 -35.51 -9.49 46.42
CA SER A 95 -35.67 -10.25 45.18
C SER A 95 -36.79 -11.30 45.25
N ALA A 96 -37.14 -11.82 44.07
CA ALA A 96 -37.90 -13.05 43.77
C ALA A 96 -39.40 -12.97 43.40
N ASN A 97 -39.68 -13.60 42.25
CA ASN A 97 -40.87 -14.41 41.90
C ASN A 97 -42.14 -13.77 41.29
N MET A 98 -42.07 -13.57 39.97
CA MET A 98 -42.93 -14.21 38.96
C MET A 98 -44.28 -14.83 39.39
N SER A 99 -45.35 -14.45 38.68
CA SER A 99 -46.10 -15.38 37.78
C SER A 99 -46.95 -14.61 36.76
N LEU A 100 -47.16 -15.20 35.59
CA LEU A 100 -47.78 -14.58 34.40
C LEU A 100 -49.32 -14.42 34.53
N PRO A 101 -49.94 -13.50 33.75
CA PRO A 101 -50.46 -13.94 32.45
C PRO A 101 -50.30 -12.94 31.28
N ILE A 102 -50.10 -13.53 30.10
CA ILE A 102 -50.51 -13.10 28.73
C ILE A 102 -50.96 -11.64 28.56
N LEU A 103 -50.22 -10.89 27.74
CA LEU A 103 -50.69 -9.66 27.08
C LEU A 103 -50.52 -9.76 25.56
N SER A 104 -51.51 -9.28 24.83
CA SER A 104 -51.53 -9.24 23.36
C SER A 104 -50.75 -8.04 22.81
N SER A 105 -50.19 -8.20 21.61
CA SER A 105 -49.50 -7.12 20.88
C SER A 105 -50.36 -5.86 20.70
N THR A 106 -49.98 -4.78 21.39
CA THR A 106 -50.09 -3.38 20.92
C THR A 106 -48.88 -2.61 21.44
N GLY A 107 -47.82 -2.55 20.64
CA GLY A 107 -46.53 -1.98 21.05
C GLY A 107 -45.46 -2.08 19.97
N ALA A 108 -45.85 -1.97 18.70
CA ALA A 108 -44.87 -1.83 17.63
C ALA A 108 -44.27 -0.42 17.72
N CYS A 109 -42.95 -0.32 17.88
CA CYS A 109 -42.24 0.93 17.69
C CYS A 109 -42.43 1.35 16.23
N THR A 110 -43.18 2.44 16.02
CA THR A 110 -43.29 3.05 14.69
C THR A 110 -42.00 3.81 14.45
N ASN A 111 -41.05 3.19 13.76
CA ASN A 111 -39.81 3.84 13.32
C ASN A 111 -40.19 4.95 12.32
N ASN A 112 -40.39 6.16 12.84
CA ASN A 112 -40.79 7.33 12.06
C ASN A 112 -39.59 8.01 11.37
N LEU A 113 -38.45 7.33 11.32
CA LEU A 113 -37.17 7.74 10.77
C LEU A 113 -36.57 6.54 10.02
N ARG A 114 -35.92 6.79 8.89
CA ARG A 114 -35.14 5.80 8.12
C ARG A 114 -33.99 6.47 7.37
N LEU A 115 -32.99 5.67 7.00
CA LEU A 115 -31.95 6.05 6.05
C LEU A 115 -32.14 5.30 4.73
N ILE A 116 -31.90 5.97 3.60
CA ILE A 116 -32.12 5.44 2.24
C ILE A 116 -30.91 5.73 1.35
N ASN A 117 -30.72 4.92 0.30
CA ASN A 117 -29.62 5.02 -0.67
C ASN A 117 -28.22 4.84 -0.07
N SER A 118 -28.06 3.84 0.80
CA SER A 118 -26.75 3.31 1.21
C SER A 118 -26.80 1.79 1.31
N VAL A 119 -25.63 1.15 1.41
CA VAL A 119 -25.51 -0.31 1.63
C VAL A 119 -25.63 -0.70 3.10
N SER A 120 -25.46 0.26 4.03
CA SER A 120 -25.64 0.05 5.48
C SER A 120 -26.90 0.75 5.97
N ASN A 121 -27.63 0.11 6.89
CA ASN A 121 -28.77 0.70 7.61
C ASN A 121 -28.38 1.91 8.49
N CYS A 122 -27.07 2.13 8.70
CA CYS A 122 -26.51 3.20 9.53
C CYS A 122 -25.89 4.36 8.72
N SER A 123 -26.16 4.44 7.40
CA SER A 123 -25.86 5.60 6.57
C SER A 123 -26.92 5.83 5.49
N GLY A 124 -27.02 7.04 4.96
CA GLY A 124 -27.95 7.37 3.87
C GLY A 124 -28.59 8.74 3.99
N ARG A 125 -29.48 9.07 3.04
CA ARG A 125 -30.38 10.23 3.09
C ARG A 125 -31.38 10.06 4.23
N VAL A 126 -31.61 11.11 5.00
CA VAL A 126 -32.54 11.12 6.14
C VAL A 126 -33.97 11.30 5.65
N GLU A 127 -34.86 10.37 6.00
CA GLU A 127 -36.29 10.47 5.71
C GLU A 127 -37.12 10.18 6.95
N ILE A 128 -38.13 11.02 7.20
CA ILE A 128 -39.08 10.84 8.31
C ILE A 128 -40.50 10.55 7.81
N PHE A 129 -41.27 9.84 8.63
CA PHE A 129 -42.66 9.48 8.34
C PHE A 129 -43.61 10.43 9.06
N HIS A 130 -44.29 11.29 8.30
CA HIS A 130 -45.25 12.25 8.85
C HIS A 130 -46.55 12.28 8.03
N SER A 131 -47.68 12.49 8.70
CA SER A 131 -49.03 12.58 8.09
C SER A 131 -49.38 11.44 7.09
N GLY A 132 -48.78 10.25 7.27
CA GLY A 132 -49.01 9.07 6.42
C GLY A 132 -48.09 8.97 5.19
N GLN A 133 -47.08 9.82 5.06
CA GLN A 133 -46.12 9.81 3.95
C GLN A 133 -44.68 9.97 4.45
N TRP A 134 -43.74 9.31 3.76
CA TRP A 134 -42.31 9.59 3.92
C TRP A 134 -41.96 10.90 3.22
N GLY A 135 -40.99 11.62 3.78
CA GLY A 135 -40.44 12.85 3.23
C GLY A 135 -39.07 13.13 3.81
N THR A 136 -38.29 13.97 3.14
CA THR A 136 -36.86 14.17 3.42
C THR A 136 -36.62 15.27 4.47
N VAL A 137 -35.36 15.45 4.84
CA VAL A 137 -34.88 16.57 5.67
C VAL A 137 -33.98 17.44 4.80
N CYS A 138 -34.09 18.76 4.88
CA CYS A 138 -33.20 19.69 4.20
C CYS A 138 -31.87 19.87 4.95
N ASP A 139 -30.80 20.16 4.21
CA ASP A 139 -29.44 20.40 4.70
C ASP A 139 -29.18 21.85 5.18
N ASP A 140 -30.15 22.75 5.04
CA ASP A 140 -30.12 24.12 5.60
C ASP A 140 -29.91 24.05 7.13
N ASN A 141 -28.76 24.55 7.60
CA ASN A 141 -28.23 24.44 8.97
C ASN A 141 -27.92 23.02 9.51
N TRP A 142 -27.99 21.97 8.68
CA TRP A 142 -27.78 20.58 9.11
C TRP A 142 -26.35 20.31 9.59
N ASP A 143 -26.20 19.99 10.89
CA ASP A 143 -24.89 19.86 11.54
C ASP A 143 -24.59 18.46 12.12
N PHE A 144 -23.44 18.34 12.79
CA PHE A 144 -23.01 17.09 13.42
C PHE A 144 -23.90 16.70 14.62
N SER A 145 -24.50 17.66 15.31
CA SER A 145 -25.45 17.48 16.42
C SER A 145 -26.75 16.87 15.91
N ASP A 146 -27.26 17.34 14.77
CA ASP A 146 -28.44 16.78 14.10
C ASP A 146 -28.19 15.34 13.65
N ALA A 147 -27.04 15.11 12.99
CA ALA A 147 -26.61 13.78 12.61
C ALA A 147 -26.45 12.84 13.82
N GLN A 148 -25.98 13.36 14.95
CA GLN A 148 -25.81 12.61 16.19
C GLN A 148 -27.15 12.19 16.82
N VAL A 149 -28.20 13.03 16.71
CA VAL A 149 -29.56 12.63 17.10
C VAL A 149 -30.11 11.54 16.18
N VAL A 150 -29.94 11.66 14.85
CA VAL A 150 -30.35 10.62 13.89
C VAL A 150 -29.65 9.28 14.18
N CYS A 151 -28.34 9.29 14.42
CA CYS A 151 -27.58 8.07 14.73
C CYS A 151 -28.00 7.43 16.07
N GLN A 152 -28.29 8.23 17.10
CA GLN A 152 -28.83 7.72 18.37
C GLN A 152 -30.25 7.15 18.20
N GLN A 153 -31.14 7.85 17.50
CA GLN A 153 -32.53 7.44 17.28
C GLN A 153 -32.65 6.11 16.51
N LEU A 154 -31.67 5.80 15.66
CA LEU A 154 -31.58 4.54 14.91
C LEU A 154 -30.81 3.42 15.65
N GLY A 155 -30.19 3.72 16.80
CA GLY A 155 -29.32 2.78 17.52
C GLY A 155 -27.95 2.55 16.86
N CYS A 156 -27.56 3.41 15.91
CA CYS A 156 -26.37 3.29 15.07
C CYS A 156 -25.08 3.87 15.69
N GLY A 157 -25.06 4.11 17.00
CA GLY A 157 -23.91 4.67 17.72
C GLY A 157 -23.72 6.18 17.51
N ARG A 158 -22.46 6.63 17.49
CA ARG A 158 -22.09 8.03 17.23
C ARG A 158 -22.34 8.44 15.78
N ALA A 159 -22.47 9.74 15.54
CA ALA A 159 -22.28 10.29 14.20
C ALA A 159 -20.80 10.25 13.80
N MET A 160 -20.54 9.97 12.53
CA MET A 160 -19.23 10.07 11.90
C MET A 160 -19.19 11.23 10.90
N SER A 161 -20.33 11.54 10.25
CA SER A 161 -20.47 12.68 9.35
C SER A 161 -21.94 13.05 9.18
N ALA A 162 -22.28 14.32 9.39
CA ALA A 162 -23.40 14.93 8.67
C ALA A 162 -23.05 14.97 7.16
N LYS A 163 -24.02 14.80 6.28
CA LYS A 163 -23.86 14.92 4.82
C LYS A 163 -24.88 15.90 4.26
N LEU A 164 -24.40 16.75 3.36
CA LEU A 164 -25.13 17.84 2.72
C LEU A 164 -25.37 17.52 1.24
N SER A 165 -26.14 18.37 0.58
CA SER A 165 -26.28 18.51 -0.87
C SER A 165 -26.60 17.19 -1.59
N ALA A 166 -27.59 16.46 -1.07
CA ALA A 166 -28.08 15.20 -1.63
C ALA A 166 -26.98 14.15 -1.88
N HIS A 167 -25.99 14.05 -0.99
CA HIS A 167 -24.86 13.10 -1.06
C HIS A 167 -25.27 11.64 -1.38
N PHE A 168 -26.45 11.19 -0.93
CA PHE A 168 -26.99 9.86 -1.20
C PHE A 168 -28.04 9.86 -2.34
N GLY A 169 -27.93 10.83 -3.25
CA GLY A 169 -28.91 11.12 -4.29
C GLY A 169 -30.14 11.86 -3.78
N GLU A 170 -30.76 12.64 -4.67
CA GLU A 170 -32.02 13.34 -4.43
C GLU A 170 -33.13 12.36 -4.03
N GLY A 171 -33.97 12.75 -3.07
CA GLY A 171 -35.19 12.06 -2.69
C GLY A 171 -36.39 12.43 -3.56
N SER A 172 -37.58 12.13 -3.06
CA SER A 172 -38.82 12.48 -3.76
C SER A 172 -40.01 12.55 -2.80
N GLY A 173 -40.75 13.66 -2.81
CA GLY A 173 -42.01 13.81 -2.06
C GLY A 173 -42.10 15.18 -1.38
N PRO A 174 -42.67 15.26 -0.17
CA PRO A 174 -42.51 16.43 0.68
C PRO A 174 -41.11 16.44 1.31
N ILE A 175 -40.56 17.64 1.53
CA ILE A 175 -39.47 17.84 2.50
C ILE A 175 -40.16 18.19 3.83
N TRP A 176 -39.93 17.38 4.87
CA TRP A 176 -40.64 17.52 6.14
C TRP A 176 -39.93 18.42 7.15
N LEU A 177 -38.60 18.42 7.19
CA LEU A 177 -37.81 19.25 8.11
C LEU A 177 -36.86 20.17 7.35
N ASP A 178 -36.68 21.37 7.89
CA ASP A 178 -35.83 22.44 7.36
C ASP A 178 -35.36 23.29 8.55
N ASN A 179 -34.11 23.76 8.50
CA ASN A 179 -33.43 24.51 9.56
C ASN A 179 -33.48 23.75 10.90
N VAL A 180 -33.05 22.49 10.88
CA VAL A 180 -32.94 21.65 12.09
C VAL A 180 -31.79 22.16 12.95
N GLN A 181 -31.98 22.16 14.27
CA GLN A 181 -31.00 22.57 15.27
C GLN A 181 -31.17 21.73 16.54
N CYS A 182 -30.45 20.61 16.61
CA CYS A 182 -30.32 19.73 17.77
C CYS A 182 -29.15 20.16 18.69
N GLN A 183 -29.14 19.65 19.93
CA GLN A 183 -28.01 19.72 20.86
C GLN A 183 -27.21 18.40 20.93
N GLY A 184 -27.57 17.39 20.13
CA GLY A 184 -26.90 16.09 20.06
C GLY A 184 -27.32 15.10 21.15
N ASN A 185 -28.38 15.40 21.91
CA ASN A 185 -28.86 14.59 23.04
C ASN A 185 -30.39 14.34 23.04
N GLU A 186 -31.09 14.85 22.03
CA GLU A 186 -32.52 14.66 21.83
C GLU A 186 -32.88 13.21 21.47
N SER A 187 -34.06 12.75 21.89
CA SER A 187 -34.55 11.38 21.65
C SER A 187 -35.05 11.13 20.23
N SER A 188 -35.35 12.19 19.48
CA SER A 188 -35.84 12.13 18.11
C SER A 188 -35.43 13.39 17.36
N ILE A 189 -35.16 13.27 16.06
CA ILE A 189 -34.89 14.41 15.17
C ILE A 189 -36.08 15.38 15.08
N THR A 190 -37.28 14.92 15.48
CA THR A 190 -38.51 15.73 15.60
C THR A 190 -38.64 16.48 16.93
N ASP A 191 -37.73 16.25 17.90
CA ASP A 191 -37.73 16.93 19.20
C ASP A 191 -36.82 18.17 19.20
N CYS A 192 -35.95 18.28 18.18
CA CYS A 192 -35.04 19.41 17.94
C CYS A 192 -35.79 20.65 17.43
N VAL A 193 -35.12 21.82 17.47
CA VAL A 193 -35.70 23.05 16.93
C VAL A 193 -35.70 22.99 15.40
N HIS A 194 -36.82 23.36 14.77
CA HIS A 194 -37.00 23.34 13.31
C HIS A 194 -38.08 24.34 12.87
N GLN A 195 -38.09 24.79 11.61
CA GLN A 195 -39.08 25.78 11.14
C GLN A 195 -40.55 25.27 11.15
N GLY A 196 -40.75 23.95 11.14
CA GLY A 196 -42.07 23.31 11.27
C GLY A 196 -42.36 22.34 10.13
N LEU A 197 -43.10 21.27 10.42
CA LEU A 197 -43.27 20.14 9.52
C LEU A 197 -43.90 20.54 8.17
N GLY A 198 -43.14 20.40 7.09
CA GLY A 198 -43.54 20.76 5.72
C GLY A 198 -43.44 22.26 5.39
N SER A 199 -42.76 23.06 6.22
CA SER A 199 -42.45 24.47 5.95
C SER A 199 -40.97 24.59 5.59
N HIS A 200 -40.67 24.65 4.29
CA HIS A 200 -39.29 24.69 3.79
C HIS A 200 -39.09 25.67 2.62
N ASN A 201 -37.84 26.10 2.39
CA ASN A 201 -37.43 26.79 1.15
C ASN A 201 -36.69 25.88 0.15
N CYS A 202 -36.27 24.69 0.57
CA CYS A 202 -35.39 23.81 -0.18
C CYS A 202 -36.07 23.00 -1.30
N GLY A 203 -35.28 22.38 -2.18
CA GLY A 203 -35.62 21.30 -3.10
C GLY A 203 -34.64 20.11 -2.96
N HIS A 204 -34.97 18.93 -3.50
CA HIS A 204 -34.27 17.67 -3.16
C HIS A 204 -32.76 17.59 -3.41
N HIS A 205 -32.15 18.53 -4.15
CA HIS A 205 -30.69 18.71 -4.22
C HIS A 205 -30.05 19.14 -2.88
N GLU A 206 -30.86 19.59 -1.93
CA GLU A 206 -30.51 19.99 -0.55
C GLU A 206 -30.95 18.90 0.45
N ASP A 207 -31.23 17.67 0.02
CA ASP A 207 -31.61 16.60 0.96
C ASP A 207 -30.43 16.15 1.83
N ALA A 208 -30.62 16.21 3.15
CA ALA A 208 -29.64 15.87 4.18
C ALA A 208 -29.40 14.35 4.31
N GLY A 209 -28.20 13.99 4.75
CA GLY A 209 -27.79 12.61 5.02
C GLY A 209 -26.91 12.46 6.26
N VAL A 210 -26.63 11.21 6.64
CA VAL A 210 -25.71 10.87 7.73
C VAL A 210 -24.83 9.67 7.40
N ILE A 211 -23.72 9.56 8.12
CA ILE A 211 -22.92 8.35 8.32
C ILE A 211 -22.73 8.18 9.82
N CYS A 212 -23.07 7.00 10.36
CA CYS A 212 -22.95 6.67 11.78
C CYS A 212 -21.86 5.62 12.05
N GLU A 213 -21.45 5.48 13.30
CA GLU A 213 -20.46 4.51 13.80
C GLU A 213 -20.80 3.06 13.42
N GLY A 214 -22.08 2.68 13.50
CA GLY A 214 -22.60 1.36 13.11
C GLY A 214 -22.51 1.02 11.62
N THR A 215 -21.92 1.87 10.77
CA THR A 215 -21.61 1.53 9.37
C THR A 215 -20.46 0.52 9.25
N ASN A 216 -19.51 0.54 10.20
CA ASN A 216 -18.30 -0.27 10.18
C ASN A 216 -18.23 -1.20 11.40
N SER A 217 -19.35 -1.84 11.79
CA SER A 217 -19.42 -2.72 12.96
C SER A 217 -18.75 -4.09 12.77
N LEU A 218 -18.40 -4.44 11.53
CA LEU A 218 -17.86 -5.74 11.11
C LEU A 218 -16.80 -5.54 10.03
N ARG A 219 -15.69 -6.28 10.11
CA ARG A 219 -14.67 -6.36 9.05
C ARG A 219 -14.10 -7.76 8.92
N LEU A 220 -13.46 -8.04 7.79
CA LEU A 220 -12.61 -9.21 7.60
C LEU A 220 -11.14 -8.77 7.48
N VAL A 221 -10.23 -9.54 8.08
CA VAL A 221 -8.80 -9.18 8.18
C VAL A 221 -7.91 -10.36 7.76
N ASN A 222 -6.69 -10.05 7.30
CA ASN A 222 -5.68 -11.01 6.84
C ASN A 222 -6.13 -11.89 5.65
N SER A 223 -6.68 -11.26 4.61
CA SER A 223 -6.89 -11.88 3.29
C SER A 223 -6.83 -10.82 2.18
N ASP A 224 -6.50 -11.22 0.95
CA ASP A 224 -6.44 -10.36 -0.23
C ASP A 224 -7.82 -10.02 -0.83
N SER A 225 -8.91 -10.35 -0.13
CA SER A 225 -10.29 -10.14 -0.59
C SER A 225 -11.21 -9.75 0.57
N ASN A 226 -11.95 -8.65 0.38
CA ASN A 226 -12.96 -8.11 1.31
C ASN A 226 -14.08 -9.11 1.69
N CYS A 227 -14.16 -10.27 1.02
CA CYS A 227 -15.15 -11.32 1.23
C CYS A 227 -14.56 -12.60 1.86
N SER A 228 -13.35 -12.54 2.42
CA SER A 228 -12.75 -13.59 3.24
C SER A 228 -11.82 -13.01 4.31
N GLY A 229 -11.54 -13.77 5.37
CA GLY A 229 -10.60 -13.37 6.43
C GLY A 229 -11.08 -13.75 7.83
N ARG A 230 -10.27 -13.39 8.84
CA ARG A 230 -10.67 -13.46 10.26
C ARG A 230 -11.80 -12.46 10.51
N VAL A 231 -12.83 -12.87 11.26
CA VAL A 231 -13.96 -12.01 11.60
C VAL A 231 -13.60 -11.10 12.77
N GLU A 232 -13.71 -9.79 12.57
CA GLU A 232 -13.52 -8.79 13.62
C GLU A 232 -14.70 -7.84 13.69
N ILE A 233 -15.11 -7.52 14.91
CA ILE A 233 -16.28 -6.70 15.25
C ILE A 233 -15.80 -5.45 15.99
N PHE A 234 -16.45 -4.31 15.73
CA PHE A 234 -16.20 -3.07 16.45
C PHE A 234 -17.21 -2.89 17.57
N HIS A 235 -16.75 -2.88 18.82
CA HIS A 235 -17.60 -2.66 20.00
C HIS A 235 -16.88 -1.81 21.06
N SER A 236 -17.64 -0.97 21.78
CA SER A 236 -17.12 -0.06 22.82
C SER A 236 -15.92 0.82 22.39
N GLY A 237 -15.78 1.13 21.10
CA GLY A 237 -14.66 1.91 20.56
C GLY A 237 -13.40 1.08 20.20
N GLN A 238 -13.46 -0.25 20.25
CA GLN A 238 -12.33 -1.15 19.96
C GLN A 238 -12.73 -2.29 19.00
N TRP A 239 -11.81 -2.65 18.12
CA TRP A 239 -11.91 -3.89 17.34
C TRP A 239 -11.58 -5.09 18.23
N GLY A 240 -12.25 -6.20 17.99
CA GLY A 240 -12.02 -7.48 18.67
C GLY A 240 -12.56 -8.64 17.85
N THR A 241 -12.09 -9.85 18.14
CA THR A 241 -12.30 -11.04 17.30
C THR A 241 -13.57 -11.81 17.69
N VAL A 242 -13.88 -12.87 16.93
CA VAL A 242 -14.94 -13.84 17.21
C VAL A 242 -14.28 -15.20 17.46
N CYS A 243 -14.69 -15.93 18.49
CA CYS A 243 -14.21 -17.29 18.74
C CYS A 243 -14.89 -18.34 17.84
N ASP A 244 -14.15 -19.39 17.48
CA ASP A 244 -14.60 -20.51 16.65
C ASP A 244 -15.45 -21.56 17.38
N ASP A 245 -15.63 -21.42 18.70
CA ASP A 245 -16.45 -22.32 19.52
C ASP A 245 -17.93 -22.20 19.08
N SER A 246 -18.53 -23.34 18.70
CA SER A 246 -19.81 -23.45 17.94
C SER A 246 -19.86 -22.85 16.51
N TRP A 247 -18.79 -22.22 15.99
CA TRP A 247 -18.81 -21.49 14.71
C TRP A 247 -19.08 -22.38 13.48
N GLY A 248 -20.10 -22.06 12.69
CA GLY A 248 -20.53 -22.84 11.53
C GLY A 248 -20.96 -22.03 10.31
N LEU A 249 -21.44 -22.75 9.29
CA LEU A 249 -21.82 -22.15 7.99
C LEU A 249 -23.01 -21.17 8.08
N ASN A 250 -23.88 -21.28 9.08
CA ASN A 250 -24.95 -20.31 9.29
C ASN A 250 -24.41 -18.97 9.77
N ASP A 251 -23.42 -18.99 10.65
CA ASP A 251 -22.80 -17.83 11.28
C ASP A 251 -21.94 -17.09 10.25
N ALA A 252 -21.16 -17.85 9.48
CA ALA A 252 -20.51 -17.35 8.28
C ALA A 252 -21.51 -16.80 7.25
N GLN A 253 -22.70 -17.41 7.10
CA GLN A 253 -23.72 -16.92 6.16
C GLN A 253 -24.34 -15.58 6.58
N VAL A 254 -24.44 -15.29 7.89
CA VAL A 254 -24.83 -13.96 8.38
C VAL A 254 -23.71 -12.95 8.10
N VAL A 255 -22.45 -13.27 8.40
CA VAL A 255 -21.29 -12.42 8.08
C VAL A 255 -21.22 -12.11 6.57
N CYS A 256 -21.38 -13.11 5.70
CA CYS A 256 -21.39 -12.92 4.25
C CYS A 256 -22.57 -12.08 3.74
N GLN A 257 -23.74 -12.16 4.38
CA GLN A 257 -24.88 -11.28 4.06
C GLN A 257 -24.65 -9.84 4.54
N GLN A 258 -24.16 -9.66 5.78
CA GLN A 258 -23.88 -8.36 6.39
C GLN A 258 -22.82 -7.56 5.62
N LEU A 259 -21.87 -8.24 4.97
CA LEU A 259 -20.84 -7.64 4.11
C LEU A 259 -21.24 -7.52 2.62
N GLY A 260 -22.42 -8.01 2.22
CA GLY A 260 -22.86 -8.04 0.81
C GLY A 260 -22.14 -9.09 -0.06
N CYS A 261 -21.38 -10.00 0.53
CA CYS A 261 -20.51 -10.98 -0.12
C CYS A 261 -21.21 -12.29 -0.57
N GLY A 262 -22.54 -12.29 -0.69
CA GLY A 262 -23.30 -13.44 -1.19
C GLY A 262 -23.44 -14.60 -0.19
N ARG A 263 -23.32 -15.84 -0.67
CA ARG A 263 -23.45 -17.05 0.17
C ARG A 263 -22.18 -17.34 0.97
N ALA A 264 -22.29 -18.04 2.09
CA ALA A 264 -21.09 -18.61 2.74
C ALA A 264 -20.61 -19.86 2.00
N VAL A 265 -19.31 -19.92 1.72
CA VAL A 265 -18.61 -21.08 1.15
C VAL A 265 -17.91 -21.87 2.24
N SER A 266 -17.30 -21.18 3.22
CA SER A 266 -16.69 -21.80 4.40
C SER A 266 -16.81 -20.94 5.65
N ALA A 267 -16.98 -21.60 6.80
CA ALA A 267 -16.71 -21.06 8.11
C ALA A 267 -15.34 -21.62 8.55
N THR A 268 -14.32 -20.77 8.63
CA THR A 268 -12.97 -21.21 9.00
C THR A 268 -12.76 -21.08 10.50
N GLN A 269 -11.96 -21.98 11.05
CA GLN A 269 -11.73 -22.17 12.48
C GLN A 269 -10.22 -22.14 12.77
N SER A 270 -9.85 -22.11 14.04
CA SER A 270 -8.49 -22.26 14.58
C SER A 270 -7.49 -21.29 13.96
N ALA A 271 -7.83 -19.99 13.97
CA ALA A 271 -6.99 -18.90 13.50
C ALA A 271 -6.49 -19.08 12.05
N HIS A 272 -7.34 -19.60 11.16
CA HIS A 272 -7.01 -19.87 9.74
C HIS A 272 -6.35 -18.69 8.99
N PHE A 273 -6.74 -17.45 9.33
CA PHE A 273 -6.18 -16.22 8.76
C PHE A 273 -5.14 -15.55 9.69
N GLY A 274 -4.49 -16.35 10.54
CA GLY A 274 -3.64 -15.90 11.64
C GLY A 274 -4.43 -15.41 12.85
N GLU A 275 -3.78 -15.45 14.00
CA GLU A 275 -4.29 -14.92 15.27
C GLU A 275 -4.51 -13.40 15.19
N GLY A 276 -5.59 -12.91 15.82
CA GLY A 276 -5.86 -11.50 15.99
C GLY A 276 -5.18 -10.90 17.23
N SER A 277 -5.66 -9.74 17.67
CA SER A 277 -5.23 -9.12 18.93
C SER A 277 -6.33 -8.25 19.53
N GLY A 278 -6.31 -8.10 20.86
CA GLY A 278 -7.28 -7.31 21.62
C GLY A 278 -8.34 -8.15 22.33
N PRO A 279 -9.56 -7.65 22.55
CA PRO A 279 -10.65 -8.43 23.13
C PRO A 279 -11.21 -9.46 22.14
N ILE A 280 -11.73 -10.58 22.63
CA ILE A 280 -12.61 -11.47 21.85
C ILE A 280 -14.05 -11.09 22.18
N TRP A 281 -14.79 -10.54 21.21
CA TRP A 281 -16.10 -9.95 21.45
C TRP A 281 -17.24 -10.97 21.47
N LEU A 282 -17.22 -11.98 20.61
CA LEU A 282 -18.26 -13.01 20.54
C LEU A 282 -17.71 -14.41 20.77
N ASP A 283 -18.48 -15.23 21.48
CA ASP A 283 -18.21 -16.64 21.79
C ASP A 283 -19.53 -17.42 21.76
N ASN A 284 -19.46 -18.68 21.31
CA ASN A 284 -20.55 -19.62 21.17
C ASN A 284 -21.72 -19.03 20.35
N VAL A 285 -21.36 -18.46 19.19
CA VAL A 285 -22.31 -17.86 18.23
C VAL A 285 -23.15 -18.96 17.59
N GLN A 286 -24.47 -18.73 17.51
CA GLN A 286 -25.45 -19.65 16.94
C GLN A 286 -26.51 -18.89 16.15
N CYS A 287 -26.27 -18.73 14.85
CA CYS A 287 -27.16 -18.14 13.87
C CYS A 287 -28.07 -19.17 13.18
N LEU A 288 -29.24 -18.71 12.72
CA LEU A 288 -30.15 -19.43 11.83
C LEU A 288 -29.75 -19.29 10.35
N GLY A 289 -28.93 -18.28 10.01
CA GLY A 289 -28.40 -18.01 8.66
C GLY A 289 -29.23 -16.98 7.88
N ASN A 290 -30.08 -16.22 8.58
CA ASN A 290 -30.98 -15.22 8.00
C ASN A 290 -31.17 -13.96 8.86
N GLU A 291 -30.30 -13.78 9.86
CA GLU A 291 -30.14 -12.59 10.69
C GLU A 291 -29.50 -11.43 9.90
N SER A 292 -29.76 -10.19 10.34
CA SER A 292 -29.26 -8.96 9.70
C SER A 292 -27.83 -8.59 10.11
N SER A 293 -27.42 -8.97 11.31
CA SER A 293 -26.08 -8.78 11.86
C SER A 293 -25.64 -10.02 12.63
N ILE A 294 -24.34 -10.29 12.65
CA ILE A 294 -23.73 -11.35 13.46
C ILE A 294 -23.99 -11.14 14.98
N THR A 295 -24.26 -9.89 15.38
CA THR A 295 -24.66 -9.50 16.74
C THR A 295 -26.13 -9.77 17.06
N ASP A 296 -26.96 -10.14 16.08
CA ASP A 296 -28.38 -10.47 16.28
C ASP A 296 -28.59 -11.97 16.61
N CYS A 297 -27.57 -12.79 16.37
CA CYS A 297 -27.57 -14.22 16.64
C CYS A 297 -27.49 -14.53 18.15
N VAL A 298 -27.67 -15.79 18.55
CA VAL A 298 -27.49 -16.19 19.95
C VAL A 298 -25.98 -16.30 20.27
N HIS A 299 -25.52 -15.64 21.33
CA HIS A 299 -24.14 -15.70 21.83
C HIS A 299 -24.09 -15.49 23.36
N GLN A 300 -22.94 -15.69 24.01
CA GLN A 300 -22.80 -15.63 25.49
C GLN A 300 -22.83 -14.21 26.11
N GLY A 301 -23.22 -13.19 25.35
CA GLY A 301 -22.94 -11.78 25.66
C GLY A 301 -21.63 -11.30 25.04
N LEU A 302 -21.39 -9.98 25.05
CA LEU A 302 -20.19 -9.37 24.45
C LEU A 302 -19.03 -9.37 25.46
N GLY A 303 -17.84 -9.78 25.00
CA GLY A 303 -16.63 -9.85 25.83
C GLY A 303 -16.63 -10.96 26.89
N SER A 304 -17.55 -11.93 26.78
CA SER A 304 -17.69 -13.07 27.70
C SER A 304 -17.31 -14.36 26.99
N HIS A 305 -16.03 -14.71 27.02
CA HIS A 305 -15.46 -15.86 26.30
C HIS A 305 -14.61 -16.77 27.20
N ASN A 306 -14.41 -18.03 26.78
CA ASN A 306 -13.35 -18.91 27.33
C ASN A 306 -12.15 -19.14 26.39
N CYS A 307 -12.14 -18.51 25.21
CA CYS A 307 -11.16 -18.74 24.14
C CYS A 307 -9.92 -17.83 24.23
N GLY A 308 -8.87 -18.16 23.46
CA GLY A 308 -7.74 -17.28 23.11
C GLY A 308 -7.52 -17.23 21.59
N HIS A 309 -6.75 -16.26 21.08
CA HIS A 309 -6.69 -15.95 19.63
C HIS A 309 -6.35 -17.10 18.66
N HIS A 310 -5.71 -18.19 19.12
CA HIS A 310 -5.58 -19.43 18.35
C HIS A 310 -6.91 -20.10 17.96
N GLU A 311 -8.03 -19.68 18.55
CA GLU A 311 -9.41 -20.09 18.30
C GLU A 311 -10.18 -18.98 17.54
N ASP A 312 -9.50 -17.99 16.94
CA ASP A 312 -10.18 -16.93 16.19
C ASP A 312 -10.85 -17.46 14.91
N ALA A 313 -12.12 -17.11 14.75
CA ALA A 313 -12.99 -17.50 13.64
C ALA A 313 -12.77 -16.67 12.36
N GLY A 314 -13.07 -17.28 11.22
CA GLY A 314 -13.03 -16.61 9.91
C GLY A 314 -14.12 -17.09 8.95
N VAL A 315 -14.18 -16.47 7.78
CA VAL A 315 -15.11 -16.83 6.71
C VAL A 315 -14.45 -16.85 5.33
N ILE A 316 -15.07 -17.59 4.41
CA ILE A 316 -14.90 -17.48 2.97
C ILE A 316 -16.30 -17.39 2.35
N CYS A 317 -16.59 -16.30 1.66
CA CYS A 317 -17.88 -16.06 1.02
C CYS A 317 -17.81 -16.28 -0.50
N GLU A 318 -18.97 -16.42 -1.16
CA GLU A 318 -19.10 -16.60 -2.60
C GLU A 318 -18.61 -15.38 -3.39
N GLY A 319 -18.67 -14.19 -2.77
CA GLY A 319 -18.11 -12.94 -3.26
C GLY A 319 -16.58 -12.83 -3.20
N THR A 320 -15.81 -13.88 -2.87
CA THR A 320 -14.34 -13.87 -3.01
C THR A 320 -13.93 -13.92 -4.47
N ASN A 321 -14.16 -12.81 -5.20
CA ASN A 321 -13.87 -12.61 -6.63
C ASN A 321 -13.93 -13.92 -7.43
N SER A 322 -15.13 -14.47 -7.59
CA SER A 322 -15.36 -15.72 -8.34
C SER A 322 -15.04 -15.62 -9.84
N LEU A 323 -14.42 -14.51 -10.26
CA LEU A 323 -14.16 -14.08 -11.62
C LEU A 323 -12.82 -13.33 -11.63
N ARG A 324 -11.94 -13.65 -12.58
CA ARG A 324 -10.71 -12.90 -12.86
C ARG A 324 -10.46 -12.80 -14.36
N LEU A 325 -9.65 -11.81 -14.75
CA LEU A 325 -9.10 -11.71 -16.09
C LEU A 325 -7.61 -12.06 -16.06
N VAL A 326 -7.14 -12.80 -17.08
CA VAL A 326 -5.78 -13.36 -17.13
C VAL A 326 -5.14 -13.09 -18.49
N ASN A 327 -3.80 -13.01 -18.52
CA ASN A 327 -2.97 -12.74 -19.71
C ASN A 327 -3.27 -11.39 -20.39
N SER A 328 -3.30 -10.31 -19.61
CA SER A 328 -3.35 -8.93 -20.12
C SER A 328 -2.70 -7.98 -19.11
N ASP A 329 -2.11 -6.88 -19.58
CA ASP A 329 -1.44 -5.88 -18.74
C ASP A 329 -2.41 -4.91 -18.02
N SER A 330 -3.71 -5.19 -18.09
CA SER A 330 -4.76 -4.44 -17.39
C SER A 330 -5.71 -5.40 -16.67
N ASN A 331 -6.04 -5.07 -15.42
CA ASN A 331 -7.06 -5.78 -14.63
C ASN A 331 -8.48 -5.70 -15.26
N CYS A 332 -8.66 -4.92 -16.33
CA CYS A 332 -9.90 -4.71 -17.05
C CYS A 332 -9.90 -5.28 -18.49
N SER A 333 -8.96 -6.16 -18.83
CA SER A 333 -8.99 -6.99 -20.05
C SER A 333 -8.34 -8.35 -19.80
N GLY A 334 -8.63 -9.37 -20.62
CA GLY A 334 -8.01 -10.70 -20.53
C GLY A 334 -8.97 -11.86 -20.78
N ARG A 335 -8.44 -13.09 -20.70
CA ARG A 335 -9.23 -14.35 -20.70
C ARG A 335 -10.07 -14.40 -19.42
N VAL A 336 -11.35 -14.77 -19.54
CA VAL A 336 -12.26 -14.91 -18.40
C VAL A 336 -12.04 -16.26 -17.71
N GLU A 337 -11.69 -16.21 -16.44
CA GLU A 337 -11.59 -17.38 -15.57
C GLU A 337 -12.50 -17.23 -14.35
N ILE A 338 -13.17 -18.31 -13.98
CA ILE A 338 -14.15 -18.42 -12.90
C ILE A 338 -13.59 -19.32 -11.80
N PHE A 339 -13.82 -18.97 -10.53
CA PHE A 339 -13.48 -19.84 -9.40
C PHE A 339 -14.71 -20.63 -8.95
N HIS A 340 -14.67 -21.95 -9.10
CA HIS A 340 -15.76 -22.83 -8.70
C HIS A 340 -15.24 -24.16 -8.12
N SER A 341 -15.93 -24.71 -7.12
CA SER A 341 -15.57 -25.97 -6.44
C SER A 341 -14.10 -26.07 -6.00
N GLY A 342 -13.48 -24.93 -5.64
CA GLY A 342 -12.08 -24.85 -5.20
C GLY A 342 -11.04 -24.77 -6.32
N GLN A 343 -11.44 -24.61 -7.59
CA GLN A 343 -10.53 -24.52 -8.73
C GLN A 343 -10.92 -23.39 -9.69
N TRP A 344 -9.89 -22.72 -10.24
CA TRP A 344 -10.05 -21.83 -11.39
C TRP A 344 -10.32 -22.67 -12.66
N GLY A 345 -11.13 -22.13 -13.56
CA GLY A 345 -11.46 -22.73 -14.85
C GLY A 345 -12.04 -21.69 -15.80
N THR A 346 -12.06 -21.98 -17.10
CA THR A 346 -12.31 -20.97 -18.15
C THR A 346 -13.79 -20.86 -18.56
N VAL A 347 -14.11 -19.86 -19.37
CA VAL A 347 -15.40 -19.72 -20.07
C VAL A 347 -15.17 -20.05 -21.56
N CYS A 348 -16.07 -20.79 -22.20
CA CYS A 348 -16.05 -21.02 -23.64
C CYS A 348 -16.69 -19.86 -24.44
N ASP A 349 -16.17 -19.60 -25.64
CA ASP A 349 -16.63 -18.56 -26.58
C ASP A 349 -17.93 -18.90 -27.33
N ASP A 350 -18.44 -20.13 -27.19
CA ASP A 350 -19.68 -20.58 -27.82
C ASP A 350 -20.88 -19.75 -27.27
N SER A 351 -21.59 -19.06 -28.16
CA SER A 351 -22.56 -17.97 -27.88
C SER A 351 -22.02 -16.67 -27.23
N TRP A 352 -20.73 -16.54 -26.91
CA TRP A 352 -20.15 -15.40 -26.16
C TRP A 352 -20.26 -14.06 -26.90
N GLY A 353 -20.90 -13.06 -26.27
CA GLY A 353 -21.14 -11.75 -26.86
C GLY A 353 -20.95 -10.55 -25.91
N LEU A 354 -21.26 -9.35 -26.41
CA LEU A 354 -21.05 -8.10 -25.69
C LEU A 354 -21.92 -7.94 -24.43
N ASN A 355 -23.06 -8.64 -24.33
CA ASN A 355 -23.86 -8.65 -23.11
C ASN A 355 -23.14 -9.43 -21.99
N ASP A 356 -22.53 -10.55 -22.34
CA ASP A 356 -21.84 -11.46 -21.43
C ASP A 356 -20.55 -10.78 -20.94
N ALA A 357 -19.81 -10.16 -21.86
CA ALA A 357 -18.73 -9.26 -21.52
C ALA A 357 -19.17 -8.06 -20.66
N GLN A 358 -20.37 -7.50 -20.86
CA GLN A 358 -20.88 -6.39 -20.04
C GLN A 358 -21.14 -6.83 -18.59
N VAL A 359 -21.61 -8.06 -18.36
CA VAL A 359 -21.75 -8.60 -17.00
C VAL A 359 -20.38 -8.81 -16.37
N VAL A 360 -19.40 -9.39 -17.08
CA VAL A 360 -18.01 -9.52 -16.60
C VAL A 360 -17.38 -8.16 -16.25
N CYS A 361 -17.49 -7.16 -17.14
CA CYS A 361 -16.95 -5.82 -16.91
C CYS A 361 -17.64 -5.10 -15.74
N GLN A 362 -18.95 -5.29 -15.56
CA GLN A 362 -19.69 -4.74 -14.43
C GLN A 362 -19.32 -5.43 -13.11
N GLN A 363 -19.20 -6.76 -13.11
CA GLN A 363 -18.82 -7.57 -11.94
C GLN A 363 -17.41 -7.23 -11.42
N LEU A 364 -16.50 -6.80 -12.29
CA LEU A 364 -15.14 -6.34 -11.95
C LEU A 364 -15.04 -4.83 -11.65
N GLY A 365 -16.14 -4.07 -11.76
CA GLY A 365 -16.12 -2.60 -11.63
C GLY A 365 -15.42 -1.86 -12.79
N CYS A 366 -15.08 -2.56 -13.87
CA CYS A 366 -14.29 -2.09 -15.01
C CYS A 366 -15.08 -1.28 -16.05
N GLY A 367 -16.25 -0.73 -15.70
CA GLY A 367 -17.08 0.09 -16.59
C GLY A 367 -17.82 -0.73 -17.66
N ARG A 368 -18.01 -0.13 -18.85
CA ARG A 368 -18.73 -0.77 -19.96
C ARG A 368 -17.88 -1.83 -20.67
N ALA A 369 -18.52 -2.83 -21.29
CA ALA A 369 -17.81 -3.70 -22.22
C ALA A 369 -17.47 -2.99 -23.54
N VAL A 370 -16.22 -3.10 -23.97
CA VAL A 370 -15.71 -2.61 -25.26
C VAL A 370 -15.61 -3.76 -26.27
N SER A 371 -15.18 -4.95 -25.83
CA SER A 371 -15.11 -6.15 -26.66
C SER A 371 -15.41 -7.42 -25.87
N ALA A 372 -16.05 -8.38 -26.54
CA ALA A 372 -16.12 -9.78 -26.14
C ALA A 372 -15.18 -10.56 -27.06
N THR A 373 -14.02 -10.97 -26.58
CA THR A 373 -13.00 -11.64 -27.39
C THR A 373 -13.21 -13.15 -27.39
N GLN A 374 -13.01 -13.77 -28.54
CA GLN A 374 -13.26 -15.18 -28.79
C GLN A 374 -11.96 -15.91 -29.14
N SER A 375 -12.01 -17.23 -29.22
CA SER A 375 -10.99 -18.14 -29.76
C SER A 375 -9.60 -17.95 -29.13
N ALA A 376 -9.55 -18.00 -27.78
CA ALA A 376 -8.33 -17.90 -26.99
C ALA A 376 -7.48 -16.65 -27.28
N HIS A 377 -8.13 -15.49 -27.51
CA HIS A 377 -7.48 -14.21 -27.82
C HIS A 377 -6.32 -13.82 -26.88
N PHE A 378 -6.44 -14.15 -25.59
CA PHE A 378 -5.42 -13.91 -24.57
C PHE A 378 -4.59 -15.17 -24.25
N GLY A 379 -4.49 -16.09 -25.21
CA GLY A 379 -3.92 -17.42 -25.06
C GLY A 379 -4.88 -18.42 -24.40
N GLU A 380 -4.64 -19.70 -24.68
CA GLU A 380 -5.37 -20.82 -24.06
C GLU A 380 -5.16 -20.84 -22.54
N GLY A 381 -6.21 -21.16 -21.79
CA GLY A 381 -6.16 -21.39 -20.35
C GLY A 381 -5.80 -22.83 -20.00
N SER A 382 -6.11 -23.23 -18.78
CA SER A 382 -5.89 -24.61 -18.32
C SER A 382 -6.85 -24.99 -17.19
N GLY A 383 -7.18 -26.28 -17.09
CA GLY A 383 -8.06 -26.82 -16.05
C GLY A 383 -9.45 -27.20 -16.59
N PRO A 384 -10.51 -27.11 -15.78
CA PRO A 384 -11.88 -27.28 -16.26
C PRO A 384 -12.34 -26.05 -17.08
N ILE A 385 -13.23 -26.27 -18.05
CA ILE A 385 -14.03 -25.18 -18.63
C ILE A 385 -15.35 -25.14 -17.85
N TRP A 386 -15.59 -24.05 -17.11
CA TRP A 386 -16.72 -23.97 -16.19
C TRP A 386 -18.01 -23.52 -16.86
N LEU A 387 -17.98 -22.62 -17.84
CA LEU A 387 -19.18 -22.16 -18.55
C LEU A 387 -19.10 -22.36 -20.06
N ASP A 388 -20.24 -22.68 -20.66
CA ASP A 388 -20.45 -22.93 -22.09
C ASP A 388 -21.88 -22.47 -22.46
N ASN A 389 -22.03 -21.88 -23.64
CA ASN A 389 -23.27 -21.32 -24.18
C ASN A 389 -23.91 -20.31 -23.22
N VAL A 390 -23.11 -19.36 -22.74
CA VAL A 390 -23.53 -18.24 -21.87
C VAL A 390 -24.39 -17.26 -22.67
N GLN A 391 -25.50 -16.82 -22.06
CA GLN A 391 -26.46 -15.88 -22.66
C GLN A 391 -26.99 -14.91 -21.59
N CYS A 392 -26.33 -13.76 -21.46
CA CYS A 392 -26.72 -12.64 -20.60
C CYS A 392 -27.62 -11.63 -21.32
N LEU A 393 -28.46 -10.93 -20.55
CA LEU A 393 -29.19 -9.74 -20.95
C LEU A 393 -28.31 -8.47 -20.91
N GLY A 394 -27.21 -8.51 -20.16
CA GLY A 394 -26.24 -7.42 -20.03
C GLY A 394 -26.53 -6.51 -18.82
N ASN A 395 -27.28 -7.01 -17.83
CA ASN A 395 -27.63 -6.27 -16.62
C ASN A 395 -27.68 -7.15 -15.35
N GLU A 396 -27.23 -8.40 -15.46
CA GLU A 396 -27.03 -9.34 -14.38
C GLU A 396 -25.92 -8.90 -13.41
N SER A 397 -25.96 -9.42 -12.18
CA SER A 397 -24.97 -9.12 -11.13
C SER A 397 -23.66 -9.89 -11.28
N SER A 398 -23.72 -11.10 -11.83
CA SER A 398 -22.58 -12.01 -11.95
C SER A 398 -22.71 -12.88 -13.21
N ILE A 399 -21.59 -13.30 -13.81
CA ILE A 399 -21.59 -14.12 -15.03
C ILE A 399 -22.26 -15.50 -14.85
N ILE A 400 -22.33 -15.98 -13.60
CA ILE A 400 -23.03 -17.22 -13.22
C ILE A 400 -24.55 -17.04 -13.01
N ASP A 401 -25.07 -15.80 -13.03
CA ASP A 401 -26.52 -15.53 -13.01
C ASP A 401 -27.15 -15.66 -14.41
N CYS A 402 -26.33 -15.63 -15.46
CA CYS A 402 -26.77 -15.70 -16.86
C CYS A 402 -27.19 -17.11 -17.28
N VAL A 403 -27.95 -17.22 -18.38
CA VAL A 403 -28.41 -18.52 -18.88
C VAL A 403 -27.22 -19.30 -19.48
N HIS A 404 -26.96 -20.50 -18.98
CA HIS A 404 -25.86 -21.37 -19.41
C HIS A 404 -26.25 -22.86 -19.31
N GLN A 405 -25.52 -23.78 -19.96
CA GLN A 405 -25.87 -25.22 -19.91
C GLN A 405 -25.63 -25.88 -18.54
N GLY A 406 -24.80 -25.29 -17.69
CA GLY A 406 -24.50 -25.77 -16.34
C GLY A 406 -23.00 -25.87 -16.08
N LEU A 407 -22.57 -25.66 -14.84
CA LEU A 407 -21.16 -25.59 -14.48
C LEU A 407 -20.42 -26.90 -14.80
N GLY A 408 -19.37 -26.81 -15.62
CA GLY A 408 -18.57 -27.94 -16.08
C GLY A 408 -19.21 -28.80 -17.19
N SER A 409 -20.34 -28.37 -17.77
CA SER A 409 -21.05 -29.07 -18.84
C SER A 409 -20.79 -28.42 -20.20
N HIS A 410 -19.61 -28.68 -20.78
CA HIS A 410 -19.16 -28.07 -22.04
C HIS A 410 -18.91 -29.09 -23.17
N ASN A 411 -18.86 -28.61 -24.43
CA ASN A 411 -18.29 -29.34 -25.57
C ASN A 411 -16.98 -28.74 -26.11
N CYS A 412 -16.51 -27.62 -25.57
CA CYS A 412 -15.33 -26.90 -26.02
C CYS A 412 -13.99 -27.45 -25.52
N GLY A 413 -12.88 -26.97 -26.08
CA GLY A 413 -11.51 -27.07 -25.55
C GLY A 413 -10.82 -25.70 -25.56
N HIS A 414 -9.71 -25.52 -24.82
CA HIS A 414 -9.14 -24.20 -24.48
C HIS A 414 -8.82 -23.25 -25.65
N HIS A 415 -8.68 -23.73 -26.89
CA HIS A 415 -8.64 -22.89 -28.09
C HIS A 415 -9.92 -22.05 -28.35
N GLU A 416 -11.00 -22.35 -27.64
CA GLU A 416 -12.29 -21.65 -27.62
C GLU A 416 -12.46 -20.83 -26.33
N ASP A 417 -11.40 -20.59 -25.54
CA ASP A 417 -11.52 -19.82 -24.29
C ASP A 417 -11.87 -18.34 -24.58
N ALA A 418 -12.89 -17.85 -23.88
CA ALA A 418 -13.43 -16.51 -24.00
C ALA A 418 -12.64 -15.46 -23.20
N GLY A 419 -12.74 -14.20 -23.64
CA GLY A 419 -12.13 -13.05 -22.98
C GLY A 419 -12.97 -11.78 -23.12
N VAL A 420 -12.51 -10.70 -22.48
CA VAL A 420 -13.14 -9.37 -22.56
C VAL A 420 -12.11 -8.26 -22.68
N ILE A 421 -12.58 -7.11 -23.15
CA ILE A 421 -11.93 -5.81 -22.98
C ILE A 421 -13.00 -4.84 -22.46
N CYS A 422 -12.73 -4.18 -21.34
CA CYS A 422 -13.63 -3.24 -20.70
C CYS A 422 -13.15 -1.79 -20.85
N GLU A 423 -14.05 -0.83 -20.63
CA GLU A 423 -13.81 0.62 -20.69
C GLU A 423 -12.72 1.06 -19.70
N GLY A 424 -12.64 0.41 -18.54
CA GLY A 424 -11.57 0.61 -17.56
C GLY A 424 -10.16 0.33 -18.09
N ALA A 425 -10.01 -0.54 -19.10
CA ALA A 425 -8.71 -0.77 -19.75
C ALA A 425 -8.22 0.45 -20.57
N ASN A 426 -9.12 1.38 -20.91
CA ASN A 426 -8.80 2.63 -21.60
C ASN A 426 -8.69 3.83 -20.65
N ASN A 427 -9.01 3.70 -19.35
CA ASN A 427 -8.91 4.82 -18.40
C ASN A 427 -7.47 5.13 -17.98
N SER A 428 -6.48 4.34 -18.43
CA SER A 428 -5.05 4.63 -18.33
C SER A 428 -4.47 5.41 -19.53
N VAL A 429 -5.29 6.08 -20.36
CA VAL A 429 -4.98 7.38 -21.03
C VAL A 429 -6.23 7.94 -21.73
N SER A 430 -6.43 9.25 -21.71
CA SER A 430 -7.53 9.93 -22.44
C SER A 430 -7.20 11.39 -22.77
N PRO A 431 -7.89 12.05 -23.73
CA PRO A 431 -8.50 11.48 -24.94
C PRO A 431 -8.36 12.37 -26.21
N THR A 432 -8.40 11.78 -27.42
CA THR A 432 -9.07 12.40 -28.60
C THR A 432 -9.29 11.37 -29.72
N SER A 433 -10.25 11.64 -30.63
CA SER A 433 -10.71 10.74 -31.70
C SER A 433 -10.80 11.52 -33.04
N PRO A 434 -11.30 10.98 -34.17
CA PRO A 434 -11.58 9.57 -34.54
C PRO A 434 -11.12 9.15 -35.98
N GLY A 435 -10.83 7.86 -36.23
CA GLY A 435 -10.97 7.30 -37.59
C GLY A 435 -10.13 6.07 -37.98
N GLN A 436 -10.64 5.32 -38.96
CA GLN A 436 -10.10 4.09 -39.58
C GLN A 436 -10.12 2.81 -38.71
N ASN A 437 -9.97 1.66 -39.38
CA ASN A 437 -10.15 0.29 -38.89
C ASN A 437 -8.97 -0.58 -39.44
N PRO A 438 -8.77 -1.88 -39.09
CA PRO A 438 -7.53 -2.30 -38.44
C PRO A 438 -6.70 -3.31 -39.26
N LEU A 439 -5.69 -3.92 -38.60
CA LEU A 439 -4.84 -5.04 -39.06
C LEU A 439 -3.75 -4.71 -40.11
N SER A 440 -2.79 -3.87 -39.70
CA SER A 440 -1.40 -3.91 -40.19
C SER A 440 -0.46 -3.38 -39.10
N SER A 441 0.83 -3.72 -39.18
CA SER A 441 1.91 -2.95 -38.54
C SER A 441 1.93 -2.93 -37.01
N ALA A 442 1.90 -4.11 -36.36
CA ALA A 442 2.40 -4.18 -34.99
C ALA A 442 3.92 -3.96 -34.98
N VAL A 443 4.46 -3.33 -33.95
CA VAL A 443 5.89 -3.00 -33.82
C VAL A 443 6.42 -3.57 -32.51
N ARG A 444 7.69 -3.99 -32.47
CA ARG A 444 8.38 -4.43 -31.26
C ARG A 444 9.86 -4.06 -31.31
N LEU A 445 10.50 -4.09 -30.15
CA LEU A 445 11.96 -4.03 -30.02
C LEU A 445 12.48 -5.40 -29.60
N VAL A 446 13.64 -5.80 -30.13
CA VAL A 446 14.30 -7.08 -29.84
C VAL A 446 15.79 -6.92 -29.59
N ASN A 447 16.43 -7.97 -29.06
CA ASN A 447 17.87 -8.05 -28.78
C ASN A 447 18.38 -7.01 -27.74
N SER A 448 17.56 -6.72 -26.73
CA SER A 448 17.91 -5.87 -25.58
C SER A 448 17.14 -6.34 -24.34
N ASP A 449 17.68 -6.09 -23.15
CA ASP A 449 17.09 -6.51 -21.87
C ASP A 449 15.92 -5.61 -21.39
N SER A 450 15.48 -4.67 -22.23
CA SER A 450 14.35 -3.76 -21.96
C SER A 450 13.39 -3.74 -23.14
N ASN A 451 12.08 -3.75 -22.84
CA ASN A 451 11.02 -3.59 -23.84
C ASN A 451 11.04 -2.21 -24.54
N CYS A 452 11.86 -1.28 -24.06
CA CYS A 452 11.99 0.10 -24.56
C CYS A 452 13.35 0.41 -25.22
N SER A 453 14.16 -0.60 -25.54
CA SER A 453 15.33 -0.48 -26.42
C SER A 453 15.50 -1.74 -27.28
N GLY A 454 16.20 -1.63 -28.41
CA GLY A 454 16.52 -2.79 -29.27
C GLY A 454 16.48 -2.50 -30.77
N THR A 455 16.67 -3.55 -31.58
CA THR A 455 16.42 -3.54 -33.03
C THR A 455 14.91 -3.38 -33.28
N VAL A 456 14.52 -2.54 -34.23
CA VAL A 456 13.11 -2.30 -34.56
C VAL A 456 12.61 -3.38 -35.53
N GLU A 457 11.58 -4.13 -35.10
CA GLU A 457 10.87 -5.08 -35.94
C GLU A 457 9.39 -4.72 -36.10
N ILE A 458 8.86 -5.00 -37.30
CA ILE A 458 7.47 -4.75 -37.68
C ILE A 458 6.82 -6.05 -38.13
N PHE A 459 5.57 -6.27 -37.72
CA PHE A 459 4.76 -7.40 -38.16
C PHE A 459 3.94 -7.03 -39.40
N HIS A 460 4.30 -7.62 -40.53
CA HIS A 460 3.58 -7.43 -41.78
C HIS A 460 3.41 -8.76 -42.54
N SER A 461 2.27 -8.93 -43.22
CA SER A 461 1.92 -10.15 -43.99
C SER A 461 2.13 -11.49 -43.27
N GLY A 462 2.02 -11.50 -41.93
CA GLY A 462 2.16 -12.69 -41.09
C GLY A 462 3.59 -13.00 -40.61
N GLN A 463 4.56 -12.11 -40.85
CA GLN A 463 5.95 -12.29 -40.43
C GLN A 463 6.51 -11.01 -39.78
N TRP A 464 7.34 -11.18 -38.75
CA TRP A 464 8.22 -10.12 -38.27
C TRP A 464 9.37 -9.89 -39.26
N GLY A 465 9.85 -8.66 -39.31
CA GLY A 465 10.97 -8.24 -40.15
C GLY A 465 11.45 -6.84 -39.75
N THR A 466 12.70 -6.53 -40.04
CA THR A 466 13.41 -5.35 -39.50
C THR A 466 13.18 -4.08 -40.31
N VAL A 467 13.62 -2.94 -39.77
CA VAL A 467 13.69 -1.63 -40.44
C VAL A 467 15.13 -1.34 -40.81
N CYS A 468 15.40 -0.76 -41.98
CA CYS A 468 16.75 -0.35 -42.36
C CYS A 468 17.17 1.00 -41.74
N ASP A 469 18.47 1.17 -41.48
CA ASP A 469 19.10 2.37 -40.94
C ASP A 469 19.38 3.47 -42.00
N ASP A 470 19.15 3.21 -43.28
CA ASP A 470 19.23 4.19 -44.36
C ASP A 470 18.25 5.35 -44.08
N ARG A 471 18.82 6.51 -43.74
CA ARG A 471 18.19 7.77 -43.24
C ARG A 471 17.57 7.74 -41.84
N TRP A 472 17.62 6.63 -41.12
CA TRP A 472 17.03 6.50 -39.78
C TRP A 472 17.52 7.60 -38.81
N ASP A 473 16.63 8.49 -38.39
CA ASP A 473 16.94 9.62 -37.52
C ASP A 473 16.12 9.67 -36.22
N PHE A 474 16.37 10.71 -35.42
CA PHE A 474 15.75 10.86 -34.10
C PHE A 474 14.21 11.00 -34.16
N SER A 475 13.67 11.47 -35.28
CA SER A 475 12.23 11.62 -35.56
C SER A 475 11.58 10.25 -35.75
N ASP A 476 12.24 9.33 -36.47
CA ASP A 476 11.75 7.96 -36.69
C ASP A 476 11.80 7.17 -35.38
N ALA A 477 12.90 7.30 -34.65
CA ALA A 477 13.06 6.79 -33.29
C ALA A 477 11.98 7.33 -32.34
N GLN A 478 11.63 8.63 -32.42
CA GLN A 478 10.59 9.24 -31.60
C GLN A 478 9.20 8.69 -31.92
N VAL A 479 8.89 8.40 -33.19
CA VAL A 479 7.63 7.73 -33.56
C VAL A 479 7.58 6.31 -33.01
N VAL A 480 8.66 5.52 -33.09
CA VAL A 480 8.68 4.17 -32.48
C VAL A 480 8.54 4.22 -30.96
N CYS A 481 9.26 5.09 -30.26
CA CYS A 481 9.13 5.23 -28.81
C CYS A 481 7.72 5.65 -28.39
N GLN A 482 7.10 6.56 -29.14
CA GLN A 482 5.72 7.00 -28.89
C GLN A 482 4.69 5.89 -29.20
N GLN A 483 4.85 5.17 -30.31
CA GLN A 483 3.98 4.05 -30.71
C GLN A 483 4.01 2.89 -29.69
N LEU A 484 5.15 2.67 -29.02
CA LEU A 484 5.34 1.65 -27.99
C LEU A 484 5.02 2.15 -26.56
N GLY A 485 4.65 3.43 -26.38
CA GLY A 485 4.41 4.02 -25.06
C GLY A 485 5.67 4.24 -24.20
N CYS A 486 6.86 4.05 -24.77
CA CYS A 486 8.15 4.06 -24.09
C CYS A 486 8.73 5.47 -23.80
N GLY A 487 7.89 6.50 -23.75
CA GLY A 487 8.29 7.89 -23.55
C GLY A 487 8.97 8.50 -24.78
N ARG A 488 9.94 9.39 -24.57
CA ARG A 488 10.69 10.06 -25.65
C ARG A 488 11.78 9.16 -26.23
N ALA A 489 12.23 9.43 -27.45
CA ALA A 489 13.50 8.87 -27.93
C ALA A 489 14.69 9.44 -27.14
N VAL A 490 15.65 8.57 -26.82
CA VAL A 490 16.96 8.93 -26.26
C VAL A 490 18.03 8.83 -27.35
N SER A 491 17.98 7.81 -28.20
CA SER A 491 18.82 7.73 -29.40
C SER A 491 18.22 6.84 -30.48
N ALA A 492 18.24 7.31 -31.73
CA ALA A 492 18.26 6.43 -32.89
C ALA A 492 19.59 5.65 -32.90
N LYS A 493 19.55 4.36 -33.25
CA LYS A 493 20.71 3.48 -33.38
C LYS A 493 20.80 2.93 -34.80
N LEU A 494 22.01 2.89 -35.30
CA LEU A 494 22.36 2.52 -36.67
C LEU A 494 23.15 1.21 -36.69
N SER A 495 23.24 0.62 -37.87
CA SER A 495 24.18 -0.43 -38.27
C SER A 495 24.18 -1.64 -37.33
N ALA A 496 22.99 -2.21 -37.10
CA ALA A 496 22.78 -3.42 -36.31
C ALA A 496 23.37 -3.34 -34.88
N HIS A 497 23.22 -2.18 -34.22
CA HIS A 497 23.75 -1.91 -32.87
C HIS A 497 23.38 -2.98 -31.82
N PHE A 498 22.22 -3.63 -31.95
CA PHE A 498 21.74 -4.70 -31.07
C PHE A 498 21.92 -6.10 -31.68
N GLY A 499 22.79 -6.24 -32.68
CA GLY A 499 22.97 -7.44 -33.50
C GLY A 499 22.09 -7.45 -34.75
N GLU A 500 22.58 -8.12 -35.78
CA GLU A 500 21.86 -8.37 -37.04
C GLU A 500 20.57 -9.17 -36.78
N GLY A 501 19.46 -8.72 -37.35
CA GLY A 501 18.18 -9.43 -37.31
C GLY A 501 18.13 -10.61 -38.28
N SER A 502 16.92 -11.16 -38.48
CA SER A 502 16.73 -12.24 -39.44
C SER A 502 15.33 -12.27 -40.03
N GLY A 503 15.23 -12.26 -41.36
CA GLY A 503 13.96 -12.41 -42.08
C GLY A 503 13.85 -11.46 -43.26
N PRO A 504 12.65 -10.91 -43.55
CA PRO A 504 12.51 -9.77 -44.45
C PRO A 504 12.95 -8.47 -43.75
N ILE A 505 13.46 -7.51 -44.52
CA ILE A 505 13.52 -6.10 -44.11
C ILE A 505 12.26 -5.43 -44.66
N TRP A 506 11.42 -4.87 -43.78
CA TRP A 506 10.10 -4.34 -44.16
C TRP A 506 10.11 -2.87 -44.55
N LEU A 507 10.98 -2.02 -43.99
CA LEU A 507 11.04 -0.59 -44.30
C LEU A 507 12.45 -0.12 -44.68
N ASP A 508 12.51 0.89 -45.55
CA ASP A 508 13.72 1.52 -46.09
C ASP A 508 13.44 3.00 -46.51
N ASP A 509 14.46 3.86 -46.49
CA ASP A 509 14.41 5.33 -46.45
C ASP A 509 13.28 5.87 -45.54
N VAL A 510 13.21 5.43 -44.28
CA VAL A 510 12.17 5.93 -43.35
C VAL A 510 12.40 7.42 -43.06
N GLN A 511 11.34 8.22 -43.14
CA GLN A 511 11.33 9.67 -42.90
C GLN A 511 10.00 10.07 -42.23
N CYS A 512 10.02 10.15 -40.90
CA CYS A 512 8.97 10.70 -40.04
C CYS A 512 9.15 12.20 -39.78
N LEU A 513 8.08 12.87 -39.38
CA LEU A 513 8.07 14.23 -38.82
C LEU A 513 8.25 14.23 -37.29
N GLY A 514 8.19 13.05 -36.66
CA GLY A 514 8.38 12.87 -35.21
C GLY A 514 7.08 13.02 -34.41
N ASN A 515 5.92 12.95 -35.05
CA ASN A 515 4.60 13.07 -34.40
C ASN A 515 3.52 12.12 -34.97
N GLU A 516 3.90 11.23 -35.87
CA GLU A 516 3.05 10.18 -36.43
C GLU A 516 2.60 9.16 -35.37
N SER A 517 1.46 8.51 -35.64
CA SER A 517 0.89 7.46 -34.77
C SER A 517 1.56 6.10 -34.89
N SER A 518 2.17 5.82 -36.04
CA SER A 518 2.86 4.57 -36.33
C SER A 518 4.04 4.81 -37.26
N ILE A 519 5.09 4.00 -37.13
CA ILE A 519 6.27 4.04 -38.01
C ILE A 519 5.92 3.71 -39.48
N THR A 520 4.79 3.04 -39.73
CA THR A 520 4.26 2.81 -41.10
C THR A 520 3.32 3.91 -41.60
N ASP A 521 3.08 4.98 -40.83
CA ASP A 521 2.40 6.20 -41.31
C ASP A 521 3.40 7.20 -41.92
N CYS A 522 4.69 7.05 -41.62
CA CYS A 522 5.79 7.88 -42.12
C CYS A 522 6.09 7.64 -43.61
N VAL A 523 6.95 8.46 -44.22
CA VAL A 523 7.37 8.27 -45.62
C VAL A 523 8.44 7.17 -45.69
N HIS A 524 8.26 6.18 -46.58
CA HIS A 524 9.20 5.08 -46.82
C HIS A 524 9.06 4.51 -48.26
N GLN A 525 9.98 3.66 -48.72
CA GLN A 525 10.00 3.11 -50.10
C GLN A 525 8.89 2.07 -50.45
N GLY A 526 7.92 1.87 -49.57
CA GLY A 526 6.96 0.76 -49.63
C GLY A 526 7.43 -0.48 -48.86
N LEU A 527 6.48 -1.31 -48.40
CA LEU A 527 6.78 -2.46 -47.53
C LEU A 527 7.50 -3.57 -48.30
N GLY A 528 8.66 -4.01 -47.79
CA GLY A 528 9.49 -5.07 -48.37
C GLY A 528 10.27 -4.64 -49.62
N SER A 529 10.40 -3.33 -49.85
CA SER A 529 11.16 -2.75 -50.98
C SER A 529 12.38 -2.01 -50.44
N HIS A 530 13.50 -2.74 -50.28
CA HIS A 530 14.73 -2.22 -49.68
C HIS A 530 15.98 -2.47 -50.56
N ASN A 531 17.05 -1.70 -50.34
CA ASN A 531 18.40 -2.01 -50.82
C ASN A 531 19.34 -2.60 -49.75
N CYS A 532 18.93 -2.58 -48.48
CA CYS A 532 19.75 -2.96 -47.34
C CYS A 532 19.88 -4.48 -47.09
N GLY A 533 20.80 -4.86 -46.19
CA GLY A 533 20.89 -6.18 -45.54
C GLY A 533 21.11 -6.04 -44.03
N HIS A 534 20.90 -7.10 -43.24
CA HIS A 534 20.77 -7.02 -41.76
C HIS A 534 21.88 -6.31 -40.97
N HIS A 535 23.08 -6.11 -41.53
CA HIS A 535 24.10 -5.21 -40.95
C HIS A 535 23.70 -3.72 -40.89
N GLU A 536 22.61 -3.36 -41.58
CA GLU A 536 21.98 -2.03 -41.64
C GLU A 536 20.64 -2.06 -40.88
N ASP A 537 20.38 -3.04 -39.99
CA ASP A 537 19.16 -3.05 -39.20
C ASP A 537 19.14 -1.90 -38.17
N ALA A 538 18.07 -1.10 -38.21
CA ALA A 538 17.85 0.06 -37.34
C ALA A 538 17.42 -0.35 -35.93
N GLY A 539 17.83 0.46 -34.95
CA GLY A 539 17.45 0.30 -33.55
C GLY A 539 17.09 1.61 -32.87
N VAL A 540 16.63 1.50 -31.63
CA VAL A 540 16.29 2.67 -30.80
C VAL A 540 16.60 2.42 -29.32
N ILE A 541 16.83 3.50 -28.58
CA ILE A 541 16.73 3.55 -27.12
C ILE A 541 15.71 4.64 -26.78
N CYS A 542 14.70 4.29 -26.00
CA CYS A 542 13.67 5.21 -25.50
C CYS A 542 13.90 5.55 -24.01
N GLU A 543 13.25 6.59 -23.53
CA GLU A 543 13.29 7.07 -22.16
C GLU A 543 12.86 5.98 -21.14
N GLY A 544 11.87 5.17 -21.51
CA GLY A 544 11.43 4.01 -20.74
C GLY A 544 12.50 2.94 -20.51
N ALA A 545 13.56 2.88 -21.33
CA ALA A 545 14.66 1.94 -21.13
C ALA A 545 15.48 2.21 -19.86
N ASN A 546 15.43 3.45 -19.35
CA ASN A 546 16.07 3.82 -18.07
C ASN A 546 15.15 3.57 -16.86
N ASN A 547 13.85 3.32 -17.07
CA ASN A 547 12.88 3.04 -16.03
C ASN A 547 12.61 1.53 -15.84
N SER A 548 13.15 0.67 -16.71
CA SER A 548 13.01 -0.78 -16.58
C SER A 548 14.00 -1.39 -15.58
N VAL A 549 13.69 -1.26 -14.29
CA VAL A 549 13.93 -2.37 -13.35
C VAL A 549 12.81 -3.37 -13.60
N SER A 550 13.14 -4.48 -14.28
CA SER A 550 12.14 -5.37 -14.87
C SER A 550 11.25 -6.07 -13.82
N PRO A 551 9.92 -5.89 -13.87
CA PRO A 551 8.98 -6.78 -13.18
C PRO A 551 8.97 -8.15 -13.86
N THR A 552 8.98 -9.23 -13.08
CA THR A 552 8.80 -10.59 -13.61
C THR A 552 7.34 -10.83 -14.00
N SER A 553 7.11 -11.40 -15.19
CA SER A 553 5.78 -11.84 -15.61
C SER A 553 5.33 -13.07 -14.79
N PRO A 554 4.04 -13.19 -14.40
CA PRO A 554 3.63 -14.15 -13.37
C PRO A 554 3.52 -15.60 -13.89
N GLY A 555 4.49 -16.44 -13.53
CA GLY A 555 4.49 -17.86 -13.86
C GLY A 555 5.43 -18.69 -12.97
N GLN A 556 4.88 -19.26 -11.89
CA GLN A 556 5.57 -20.02 -10.82
C GLN A 556 6.29 -19.16 -9.76
N ASN A 557 6.67 -19.81 -8.65
CA ASN A 557 6.78 -19.22 -7.30
C ASN A 557 8.23 -18.86 -6.88
N PRO A 558 8.63 -17.57 -6.86
CA PRO A 558 10.03 -17.16 -6.74
C PRO A 558 10.43 -16.76 -5.31
N LEU A 559 10.36 -17.68 -4.34
CA LEU A 559 10.81 -17.45 -2.96
C LEU A 559 11.67 -18.60 -2.37
N SER A 560 12.25 -19.44 -3.23
CA SER A 560 12.86 -20.72 -2.80
C SER A 560 14.28 -21.02 -3.29
N SER A 561 14.88 -20.20 -4.16
CA SER A 561 16.27 -20.43 -4.64
C SER A 561 16.93 -19.21 -5.26
N ALA A 562 17.51 -18.32 -4.44
CA ALA A 562 18.52 -17.36 -4.91
C ALA A 562 19.92 -18.00 -4.84
N VAL A 563 20.91 -17.53 -5.61
CA VAL A 563 22.26 -18.11 -5.70
C VAL A 563 23.32 -17.02 -5.50
N ARG A 564 24.45 -17.35 -4.86
CA ARG A 564 25.61 -16.47 -4.70
C ARG A 564 26.93 -17.24 -4.75
N LEU A 565 28.03 -16.52 -5.02
CA LEU A 565 29.40 -17.02 -4.88
C LEU A 565 30.10 -16.35 -3.69
N VAL A 566 30.87 -17.13 -2.93
CA VAL A 566 31.50 -16.69 -1.68
C VAL A 566 32.98 -17.09 -1.62
N ASN A 567 33.79 -16.32 -0.89
CA ASN A 567 35.23 -16.55 -0.66
C ASN A 567 36.11 -16.51 -1.94
N SER A 568 35.92 -15.50 -2.79
CA SER A 568 36.85 -15.18 -3.88
C SER A 568 36.93 -13.66 -4.10
N ASP A 569 38.02 -13.19 -4.71
CA ASP A 569 38.26 -11.76 -5.02
C ASP A 569 37.49 -11.28 -6.29
N SER A 570 36.57 -12.11 -6.81
CA SER A 570 35.75 -11.82 -7.99
C SER A 570 34.34 -12.38 -7.82
N ASN A 571 33.33 -11.56 -8.08
CA ASN A 571 31.90 -11.93 -8.07
C ASN A 571 31.56 -13.10 -9.03
N CYS A 572 32.47 -13.45 -9.94
CA CYS A 572 32.33 -14.52 -10.92
C CYS A 572 33.18 -15.78 -10.61
N SER A 573 33.57 -15.95 -9.34
CA SER A 573 34.15 -17.20 -8.82
C SER A 573 33.86 -17.35 -7.32
N GLY A 574 33.90 -18.57 -6.80
CA GLY A 574 33.70 -18.83 -5.37
C GLY A 574 33.01 -20.15 -5.06
N ARG A 575 32.77 -20.42 -3.78
CA ARG A 575 31.89 -21.51 -3.31
C ARG A 575 30.44 -21.17 -3.70
N VAL A 576 29.70 -22.15 -4.21
CA VAL A 576 28.29 -21.97 -4.58
C VAL A 576 27.40 -22.12 -3.34
N GLU A 577 26.62 -21.09 -3.05
CA GLU A 577 25.62 -21.10 -1.99
C GLU A 577 24.25 -20.70 -2.56
N ILE A 578 23.20 -21.37 -2.10
CA ILE A 578 21.81 -21.09 -2.47
C ILE A 578 20.95 -20.77 -1.25
N PHE A 579 19.91 -19.96 -1.45
CA PHE A 579 18.98 -19.52 -0.41
C PHE A 579 17.66 -20.29 -0.51
N HIS A 580 17.41 -21.18 0.43
CA HIS A 580 16.18 -21.99 0.51
C HIS A 580 15.61 -21.96 1.94
N SER A 581 14.28 -22.02 2.07
CA SER A 581 13.55 -21.99 3.36
C SER A 581 14.02 -20.91 4.36
N GLY A 582 14.44 -19.74 3.85
CA GLY A 582 14.92 -18.63 4.68
C GLY A 582 16.39 -18.69 5.11
N GLN A 583 17.18 -19.67 4.63
CA GLN A 583 18.60 -19.84 4.99
C GLN A 583 19.50 -20.07 3.77
N TRP A 584 20.69 -19.49 3.81
CA TRP A 584 21.78 -19.83 2.89
C TRP A 584 22.38 -21.19 3.26
N GLY A 585 22.68 -21.99 2.25
CA GLY A 585 23.32 -23.29 2.37
C GLY A 585 24.08 -23.66 1.10
N THR A 586 24.99 -24.63 1.18
CA THR A 586 25.96 -24.93 0.12
C THR A 586 25.47 -25.99 -0.86
N VAL A 587 26.18 -26.14 -1.98
CA VAL A 587 26.02 -27.22 -2.96
C VAL A 587 27.17 -28.22 -2.78
N CYS A 588 26.91 -29.53 -2.84
CA CYS A 588 27.95 -30.56 -2.79
C CYS A 588 28.62 -30.80 -4.15
N ASP A 589 29.90 -31.20 -4.13
CA ASP A 589 30.71 -31.53 -5.30
C ASP A 589 30.47 -32.94 -5.89
N ASP A 590 29.67 -33.78 -5.22
CA ASP A 590 29.25 -35.09 -5.71
C ASP A 590 28.48 -34.92 -7.05
N SER A 591 28.96 -35.58 -8.11
CA SER A 591 28.59 -35.35 -9.53
C SER A 591 28.89 -33.97 -10.15
N TRP A 592 29.38 -32.97 -9.40
CA TRP A 592 29.54 -31.58 -9.86
C TRP A 592 30.53 -31.41 -11.03
N GLY A 593 30.06 -30.84 -12.15
CA GLY A 593 30.82 -30.69 -13.38
C GLY A 593 30.62 -29.35 -14.10
N LEU A 594 31.18 -29.25 -15.32
CA LEU A 594 31.18 -28.01 -16.10
C LEU A 594 29.79 -27.58 -16.60
N SER A 595 28.83 -28.49 -16.74
CA SER A 595 27.45 -28.14 -17.08
C SER A 595 26.75 -27.42 -15.93
N ASP A 596 26.97 -27.88 -14.70
CA ASP A 596 26.36 -27.35 -13.47
C ASP A 596 26.97 -25.98 -13.13
N ALA A 597 28.29 -25.89 -13.24
CA ALA A 597 29.01 -24.63 -13.25
C ALA A 597 28.53 -23.66 -14.36
N GLN A 598 28.18 -24.15 -15.55
CA GLN A 598 27.68 -23.30 -16.65
C GLN A 598 26.31 -22.71 -16.32
N VAL A 599 25.42 -23.47 -15.68
CA VAL A 599 24.13 -22.93 -15.20
C VAL A 599 24.35 -21.86 -14.14
N VAL A 600 25.25 -22.07 -13.16
CA VAL A 600 25.58 -21.03 -12.15
C VAL A 600 26.21 -19.79 -12.80
N CYS A 601 27.15 -19.94 -13.72
CA CYS A 601 27.76 -18.80 -14.42
C CYS A 601 26.74 -18.03 -15.27
N GLN A 602 25.78 -18.72 -15.89
CA GLN A 602 24.70 -18.11 -16.67
C GLN A 602 23.69 -17.40 -15.77
N GLN A 603 23.24 -18.04 -14.69
CA GLN A 603 22.30 -17.51 -13.69
C GLN A 603 22.84 -16.23 -13.00
N LEU A 604 24.17 -16.08 -12.92
CA LEU A 604 24.85 -14.91 -12.35
C LEU A 604 25.37 -13.91 -13.39
N GLY A 605 25.11 -14.10 -14.68
CA GLY A 605 25.59 -13.21 -15.76
C GLY A 605 27.10 -13.21 -15.99
N CYS A 606 27.82 -14.19 -15.44
CA CYS A 606 29.29 -14.25 -15.36
C CYS A 606 29.99 -14.88 -16.58
N GLY A 607 29.25 -15.09 -17.68
CA GLY A 607 29.76 -15.68 -18.93
C GLY A 607 29.81 -17.21 -18.90
N ARG A 608 30.84 -17.79 -19.53
CA ARG A 608 31.00 -19.25 -19.61
C ARG A 608 31.64 -19.83 -18.36
N ALA A 609 31.37 -21.08 -18.03
CA ALA A 609 32.14 -21.80 -17.00
C ALA A 609 33.55 -22.12 -17.50
N VAL A 610 34.56 -21.73 -16.73
CA VAL A 610 35.98 -22.04 -16.97
C VAL A 610 36.42 -23.23 -16.12
N SER A 611 35.92 -23.35 -14.90
CA SER A 611 36.16 -24.49 -14.02
C SER A 611 34.98 -24.74 -13.08
N ALA A 612 34.61 -26.00 -12.91
CA ALA A 612 33.83 -26.48 -11.77
C ALA A 612 34.85 -26.92 -10.70
N THR A 613 34.92 -26.21 -9.56
CA THR A 613 35.86 -26.56 -8.49
C THR A 613 35.17 -27.42 -7.44
N GLN A 614 35.97 -28.28 -6.82
CA GLN A 614 35.54 -29.36 -5.93
C GLN A 614 36.34 -29.29 -4.62
N SER A 615 35.92 -30.05 -3.63
CA SER A 615 36.58 -30.29 -2.34
C SER A 615 36.86 -29.00 -1.57
N ALA A 616 35.83 -28.15 -1.41
CA ALA A 616 35.89 -26.89 -0.67
C ALA A 616 37.03 -25.95 -1.12
N HIS A 617 37.28 -25.85 -2.43
CA HIS A 617 38.35 -25.03 -3.02
C HIS A 617 38.41 -23.58 -2.52
N PHE A 618 37.25 -22.99 -2.22
CA PHE A 618 37.11 -21.63 -1.69
C PHE A 618 36.88 -21.61 -0.15
N GLY A 619 37.34 -22.66 0.53
CA GLY A 619 37.06 -22.93 1.94
C GLY A 619 35.67 -23.53 2.17
N GLU A 620 35.55 -24.27 3.27
CA GLU A 620 34.31 -24.83 3.78
C GLU A 620 33.28 -23.73 4.09
N GLY A 621 32.01 -23.98 3.79
CA GLY A 621 30.88 -23.15 4.18
C GLY A 621 30.33 -23.51 5.57
N SER A 622 29.10 -23.08 5.85
CA SER A 622 28.44 -23.34 7.13
C SER A 622 26.93 -23.31 7.00
N GLY A 623 26.25 -24.36 7.46
CA GLY A 623 24.79 -24.42 7.54
C GLY A 623 24.24 -25.70 6.93
N PRO A 624 23.06 -25.69 6.29
CA PRO A 624 22.59 -26.81 5.49
C PRO A 624 23.41 -26.95 4.19
N ILE A 625 23.56 -28.19 3.70
CA ILE A 625 23.92 -28.46 2.31
C ILE A 625 22.59 -28.70 1.57
N TRP A 626 22.25 -27.80 0.65
CA TRP A 626 20.93 -27.81 0.00
C TRP A 626 20.85 -28.70 -1.22
N LEU A 627 21.92 -28.85 -2.00
CA LEU A 627 21.94 -29.65 -3.23
C LEU A 627 23.06 -30.70 -3.19
N ASP A 628 22.75 -31.89 -3.69
CA ASP A 628 23.64 -33.05 -3.79
C ASP A 628 23.32 -33.81 -5.09
N ASN A 629 24.36 -34.32 -5.75
CA ASN A 629 24.33 -35.01 -7.03
C ASN A 629 23.59 -34.20 -8.11
N VAL A 630 23.99 -32.93 -8.26
CA VAL A 630 23.48 -32.01 -9.30
C VAL A 630 23.93 -32.49 -10.69
N GLN A 631 23.00 -32.51 -11.63
CA GLN A 631 23.20 -32.95 -13.02
C GLN A 631 22.39 -32.05 -13.97
N CYS A 632 23.03 -30.99 -14.45
CA CYS A 632 22.52 -30.06 -15.45
C CYS A 632 22.90 -30.49 -16.89
N LEU A 633 22.08 -30.10 -17.86
CA LEU A 633 22.38 -30.14 -19.29
C LEU A 633 23.33 -28.99 -19.70
N GLY A 634 23.33 -27.89 -18.94
CA GLY A 634 24.17 -26.72 -19.16
C GLY A 634 23.46 -25.57 -19.89
N ASN A 635 22.13 -25.57 -19.89
CA ASN A 635 21.30 -24.54 -20.54
C ASN A 635 20.03 -24.18 -19.74
N GLU A 636 19.92 -24.66 -18.51
CA GLU A 636 18.88 -24.35 -17.54
C GLU A 636 18.97 -22.89 -17.04
N SER A 637 17.85 -22.37 -16.52
CA SER A 637 17.71 -21.00 -15.99
C SER A 637 18.23 -20.84 -14.56
N SER A 638 18.09 -21.88 -13.73
CA SER A 638 18.53 -21.92 -12.34
C SER A 638 19.21 -23.25 -12.03
N ILE A 639 20.18 -23.23 -11.12
CA ILE A 639 20.84 -24.44 -10.60
C ILE A 639 19.86 -25.41 -9.89
N THR A 640 18.69 -24.90 -9.48
CA THR A 640 17.57 -25.68 -8.91
C THR A 640 16.60 -26.24 -9.96
N ASP A 641 16.75 -25.91 -11.24
CA ASP A 641 15.98 -26.53 -12.33
C ASP A 641 16.61 -27.85 -12.81
N CYS A 642 17.89 -28.08 -12.46
CA CYS A 642 18.65 -29.28 -12.82
C CYS A 642 18.21 -30.51 -12.02
N VAL A 643 18.64 -31.71 -12.43
CA VAL A 643 18.35 -32.95 -11.69
C VAL A 643 19.24 -33.01 -10.44
N HIS A 644 18.65 -33.24 -9.26
CA HIS A 644 19.36 -33.40 -7.98
C HIS A 644 18.57 -34.32 -7.01
N GLN A 645 19.14 -34.73 -5.88
CA GLN A 645 18.54 -35.68 -4.92
C GLN A 645 17.37 -35.14 -4.06
N GLY A 646 16.77 -34.00 -4.43
CA GLY A 646 15.88 -33.22 -3.56
C GLY A 646 16.65 -32.22 -2.67
N LEU A 647 15.96 -31.19 -2.18
CA LEU A 647 16.57 -30.12 -1.39
C LEU A 647 16.83 -30.58 0.06
N GLY A 648 18.04 -30.36 0.56
CA GLY A 648 18.48 -30.76 1.90
C GLY A 648 18.68 -32.26 2.10
N SER A 649 18.65 -33.05 1.02
CA SER A 649 18.84 -34.51 1.04
C SER A 649 20.22 -34.87 0.48
N HIS A 650 21.23 -34.89 1.36
CA HIS A 650 22.63 -35.09 0.99
C HIS A 650 23.34 -36.20 1.79
N ASN A 651 24.43 -36.74 1.24
CA ASN A 651 25.40 -37.57 1.96
C ASN A 651 26.72 -36.84 2.32
N CYS A 652 26.90 -35.62 1.82
CA CYS A 652 28.14 -34.85 1.94
C CYS A 652 28.30 -34.10 3.29
N GLY A 653 29.50 -33.58 3.55
CA GLY A 653 29.82 -32.54 4.55
C GLY A 653 30.68 -31.43 3.94
N HIS A 654 30.78 -30.25 4.58
CA HIS A 654 31.32 -29.02 3.96
C HIS A 654 32.72 -29.10 3.32
N HIS A 655 33.54 -30.10 3.63
CA HIS A 655 34.77 -30.40 2.89
C HIS A 655 34.56 -30.80 1.41
N GLU A 656 33.31 -31.08 1.02
CA GLU A 656 32.83 -31.41 -0.32
C GLU A 656 32.01 -30.23 -0.91
N ASP A 657 32.09 -29.02 -0.33
CA ASP A 657 31.37 -27.86 -0.87
C ASP A 657 31.90 -27.49 -2.27
N ALA A 658 30.98 -27.43 -3.24
CA ALA A 658 31.23 -27.12 -4.63
C ALA A 658 31.54 -25.63 -4.86
N GLY A 659 32.34 -25.36 -5.89
CA GLY A 659 32.65 -24.02 -6.34
C GLY A 659 32.69 -23.88 -7.85
N VAL A 660 32.85 -22.65 -8.31
CA VAL A 660 32.94 -22.32 -9.74
C VAL A 660 33.96 -21.22 -10.01
N ILE A 661 34.52 -21.22 -11.21
CA ILE A 661 35.27 -20.13 -11.81
C ILE A 661 34.66 -19.89 -13.19
N CYS A 662 34.11 -18.70 -13.42
CA CYS A 662 33.55 -18.31 -14.71
C CYS A 662 34.58 -17.51 -15.54
N GLU A 663 34.23 -17.22 -16.79
CA GLU A 663 35.04 -16.43 -17.72
C GLU A 663 35.30 -15.01 -17.21
N GLY A 664 34.30 -14.40 -16.56
CA GLY A 664 34.42 -13.12 -15.87
C GLY A 664 35.43 -13.07 -14.71
N ALA A 665 35.96 -14.21 -14.24
CA ALA A 665 37.00 -14.24 -13.21
C ALA A 665 38.43 -14.07 -13.76
N ASN A 666 38.65 -14.16 -15.09
CA ASN A 666 39.99 -14.23 -15.69
C ASN A 666 40.35 -13.05 -16.61
N ASN A 667 39.47 -12.06 -16.79
CA ASN A 667 39.59 -11.08 -17.86
C ASN A 667 39.59 -9.61 -17.36
N PRO A 668 40.75 -9.04 -16.99
CA PRO A 668 40.86 -7.65 -16.56
C PRO A 668 40.84 -6.70 -17.77
N VAL A 669 39.69 -6.07 -18.01
CA VAL A 669 39.48 -5.11 -19.12
C VAL A 669 39.10 -3.74 -18.57
N SER A 670 39.93 -2.73 -18.86
CA SER A 670 39.68 -1.33 -18.49
C SER A 670 38.56 -0.69 -19.33
N PRO A 671 37.90 0.38 -18.85
CA PRO A 671 36.53 0.68 -19.25
C PRO A 671 36.37 1.59 -20.46
N THR A 672 35.28 1.36 -21.20
CA THR A 672 34.58 2.37 -22.01
C THR A 672 33.08 2.22 -21.75
N SER A 673 32.56 3.15 -20.95
CA SER A 673 31.25 3.18 -20.28
C SER A 673 30.04 3.45 -21.21
N PRO A 674 28.77 3.42 -20.72
CA PRO A 674 28.32 3.25 -19.34
C PRO A 674 27.24 2.17 -19.09
N GLY A 675 27.23 1.60 -17.87
CA GLY A 675 26.20 0.63 -17.45
C GLY A 675 26.59 -0.21 -16.23
N GLN A 676 27.05 0.40 -15.13
CA GLN A 676 27.36 -0.32 -13.89
C GLN A 676 26.88 0.42 -12.64
N ASN A 677 26.42 -0.35 -11.65
CA ASN A 677 26.94 -0.25 -10.28
C ASN A 677 26.67 -1.54 -9.48
N PRO A 678 27.74 -2.28 -9.07
CA PRO A 678 27.64 -3.19 -7.94
C PRO A 678 28.77 -2.98 -6.90
N LEU A 679 28.61 -1.96 -6.05
CA LEU A 679 29.09 -1.93 -4.65
C LEU A 679 30.59 -2.19 -4.31
N SER A 680 31.50 -2.22 -5.29
CA SER A 680 32.96 -2.40 -5.06
C SER A 680 33.79 -1.11 -5.06
N SER A 681 33.18 0.01 -5.47
CA SER A 681 33.80 1.34 -5.62
C SER A 681 32.83 2.46 -5.21
N ALA A 682 32.20 2.34 -4.03
CA ALA A 682 31.28 3.38 -3.57
C ALA A 682 32.05 4.67 -3.26
N VAL A 683 31.60 5.82 -3.77
CA VAL A 683 32.24 7.12 -3.56
C VAL A 683 31.36 7.97 -2.66
N ARG A 684 31.96 8.78 -1.79
CA ARG A 684 31.27 9.78 -0.97
C ARG A 684 32.08 11.06 -0.87
N LEU A 685 31.39 12.16 -0.56
CA LEU A 685 32.01 13.43 -0.19
C LEU A 685 31.84 13.64 1.32
N VAL A 686 32.92 14.11 1.98
CA VAL A 686 32.97 14.23 3.44
C VAL A 686 33.47 15.61 3.85
N ASN A 687 33.07 16.06 5.04
CA ASN A 687 33.41 17.36 5.63
C ASN A 687 32.98 18.58 4.78
N SER A 688 31.76 18.58 4.27
CA SER A 688 31.12 19.75 3.66
C SER A 688 29.63 19.77 3.98
N ASP A 689 29.04 20.96 3.98
CA ASP A 689 27.61 21.17 4.27
C ASP A 689 26.69 20.88 3.06
N SER A 690 27.25 20.33 1.97
CA SER A 690 26.52 19.90 0.78
C SER A 690 26.96 18.49 0.38
N ASN A 691 26.00 17.63 0.03
CA ASN A 691 26.25 16.31 -0.54
C ASN A 691 27.00 16.37 -1.90
N CYS A 692 27.14 17.57 -2.48
CA CYS A 692 27.79 17.85 -3.76
C CYS A 692 29.11 18.65 -3.63
N SER A 693 29.70 18.71 -2.44
CA SER A 693 31.09 19.13 -2.23
C SER A 693 31.75 18.37 -1.06
N GLY A 694 33.07 18.34 -0.98
CA GLY A 694 33.79 17.71 0.13
C GLY A 694 35.08 17.00 -0.28
N ARG A 695 35.77 16.39 0.70
CA ARG A 695 36.89 15.46 0.48
C ARG A 695 36.37 14.21 -0.22
N VAL A 696 37.06 13.74 -1.26
CA VAL A 696 36.68 12.52 -1.99
C VAL A 696 37.17 11.30 -1.21
N GLU A 697 36.22 10.43 -0.82
CA GLU A 697 36.50 9.14 -0.21
C GLU A 697 35.87 8.01 -1.01
N ILE A 698 36.58 6.89 -1.09
CA ILE A 698 36.22 5.70 -1.86
C ILE A 698 36.19 4.50 -0.92
N PHE A 699 35.17 3.67 -1.03
CA PHE A 699 35.07 2.38 -0.37
C PHE A 699 35.66 1.31 -1.27
N HIS A 700 36.76 0.69 -0.81
CA HIS A 700 37.42 -0.40 -1.52
C HIS A 700 37.97 -1.43 -0.52
N SER A 701 37.99 -2.71 -0.88
CA SER A 701 38.47 -3.81 -0.01
C SER A 701 37.90 -3.78 1.43
N GLY A 702 36.63 -3.37 1.58
CA GLY A 702 35.94 -3.29 2.87
C GLY A 702 36.25 -2.04 3.72
N GLN A 703 37.01 -1.07 3.22
CA GLN A 703 37.39 0.13 3.98
C GLN A 703 37.23 1.42 3.15
N TRP A 704 36.82 2.50 3.82
CA TRP A 704 36.88 3.86 3.27
C TRP A 704 38.32 4.37 3.29
N GLY A 705 38.73 5.02 2.21
CA GLY A 705 40.04 5.65 2.06
C GLY A 705 39.98 6.83 1.10
N THR A 706 41.00 7.69 1.11
CA THR A 706 40.97 8.99 0.43
C THR A 706 41.58 8.95 -0.97
N VAL A 707 41.45 10.05 -1.72
CA VAL A 707 42.12 10.28 -3.01
C VAL A 707 43.19 11.35 -2.81
N CYS A 708 44.37 11.22 -3.41
CA CYS A 708 45.42 12.24 -3.37
C CYS A 708 45.21 13.35 -4.42
N ASP A 709 45.63 14.57 -4.09
CA ASP A 709 45.57 15.78 -4.92
C ASP A 709 46.66 15.85 -6.01
N ASP A 710 47.63 14.94 -6.00
CA ASP A 710 48.72 14.88 -6.97
C ASP A 710 48.12 14.65 -8.38
N ARG A 711 48.26 15.67 -9.25
CA ARG A 711 47.57 15.85 -10.56
C ARG A 711 46.06 16.09 -10.56
N TRP A 712 45.38 16.07 -9.42
CA TRP A 712 43.93 16.23 -9.31
C TRP A 712 43.42 17.53 -9.95
N GLY A 713 42.51 17.42 -10.92
CA GLY A 713 42.00 18.53 -11.71
C GLY A 713 40.49 18.48 -11.99
N LEU A 714 40.02 19.42 -12.81
CA LEU A 714 38.59 19.60 -13.08
C LEU A 714 37.93 18.43 -13.81
N ASN A 715 38.68 17.62 -14.56
CA ASN A 715 38.16 16.41 -15.19
C ASN A 715 37.87 15.32 -14.16
N ASP A 716 38.75 15.17 -13.17
CA ASP A 716 38.66 14.15 -12.12
C ASP A 716 37.52 14.49 -11.16
N ALA A 717 37.43 15.78 -10.79
CA ALA A 717 36.26 16.36 -10.17
C ALA A 717 34.97 16.14 -10.99
N GLN A 718 34.99 16.30 -12.32
CA GLN A 718 33.81 16.13 -13.18
C GLN A 718 33.29 14.69 -13.14
N VAL A 719 34.17 13.69 -13.12
CA VAL A 719 33.77 12.29 -12.98
C VAL A 719 33.15 12.04 -11.60
N VAL A 720 33.72 12.56 -10.51
CA VAL A 720 33.10 12.44 -9.16
C VAL A 720 31.73 13.12 -9.11
N CYS A 721 31.60 14.34 -9.63
CA CYS A 721 30.32 15.06 -9.68
C CYS A 721 29.26 14.30 -10.49
N GLN A 722 29.65 13.71 -11.62
CA GLN A 722 28.76 12.91 -12.46
C GLN A 722 28.36 11.59 -11.79
N GLN A 723 29.32 10.87 -11.20
CA GLN A 723 29.08 9.60 -10.49
C GLN A 723 28.11 9.76 -9.30
N LEU A 724 28.09 10.94 -8.67
CA LEU A 724 27.22 11.27 -7.54
C LEU A 724 25.91 11.99 -7.95
N GLY A 725 25.65 12.20 -9.24
CA GLY A 725 24.46 12.92 -9.73
C GLY A 725 24.47 14.44 -9.45
N CYS A 726 25.61 14.99 -9.05
CA CYS A 726 25.80 16.36 -8.57
C CYS A 726 26.07 17.40 -9.68
N GLY A 727 25.72 17.11 -10.93
CA GLY A 727 25.93 18.02 -12.06
C GLY A 727 27.40 18.14 -12.49
N ARG A 728 27.81 19.32 -12.96
CA ARG A 728 29.17 19.57 -13.46
C ARG A 728 30.18 19.82 -12.33
N ALA A 729 31.48 19.68 -12.59
CA ALA A 729 32.49 20.18 -11.65
C ALA A 729 32.66 21.70 -11.74
N VAL A 730 32.69 22.35 -10.57
CA VAL A 730 32.96 23.79 -10.39
C VAL A 730 34.37 24.02 -9.86
N SER A 731 34.86 23.15 -8.98
CA SER A 731 36.23 23.20 -8.47
C SER A 731 36.77 21.81 -8.15
N ALA A 732 38.04 21.58 -8.47
CA ALA A 732 38.85 20.49 -7.94
C ALA A 732 39.73 21.08 -6.82
N THR A 733 39.43 20.77 -5.56
CA THR A 733 40.16 21.32 -4.42
C THR A 733 41.30 20.40 -3.99
N GLN A 734 42.39 21.00 -3.55
CA GLN A 734 43.65 20.34 -3.23
C GLN A 734 44.04 20.61 -1.77
N SER A 735 45.07 19.92 -1.30
CA SER A 735 45.77 20.12 -0.02
C SER A 735 44.84 20.06 1.19
N ALA A 736 44.04 18.98 1.28
CA ALA A 736 43.11 18.72 2.37
C ALA A 736 42.13 19.88 2.66
N HIS A 737 41.60 20.52 1.60
CA HIS A 737 40.69 21.67 1.69
C HIS A 737 39.48 21.46 2.62
N PHE A 738 38.96 20.23 2.70
CA PHE A 738 37.86 19.84 3.59
C PHE A 738 38.38 19.10 4.85
N GLY A 739 39.61 19.39 5.26
CA GLY A 739 40.33 18.69 6.31
C GLY A 739 40.89 17.33 5.87
N GLU A 740 41.93 16.89 6.57
CA GLU A 740 42.56 15.59 6.40
C GLU A 740 41.57 14.46 6.71
N GLY A 741 41.62 13.38 5.93
CA GLY A 741 40.91 12.13 6.19
C GLY A 741 41.72 11.19 7.09
N SER A 742 41.36 9.91 7.08
CA SER A 742 42.03 8.89 7.89
C SER A 742 41.85 7.50 7.29
N GLY A 743 42.95 6.77 7.10
CA GLY A 743 42.93 5.37 6.64
C GLY A 743 43.92 5.13 5.50
N PRO A 744 43.63 4.21 4.56
CA PRO A 744 44.38 4.12 3.31
C PRO A 744 44.11 5.33 2.41
N ILE A 745 45.09 5.72 1.59
CA ILE A 745 44.86 6.58 0.42
C ILE A 745 44.73 5.63 -0.79
N TRP A 746 43.54 5.55 -1.35
CA TRP A 746 43.22 4.56 -2.38
C TRP A 746 43.67 4.96 -3.78
N LEU A 747 43.60 6.24 -4.16
CA LEU A 747 43.99 6.70 -5.50
C LEU A 747 45.06 7.81 -5.44
N ASP A 748 45.98 7.77 -6.40
CA ASP A 748 47.06 8.72 -6.58
C ASP A 748 47.36 8.94 -8.08
N ASN A 749 47.74 10.17 -8.44
CA ASN A 749 48.04 10.62 -9.80
C ASN A 749 46.86 10.34 -10.77
N VAL A 750 45.62 10.59 -10.29
CA VAL A 750 44.37 10.40 -11.06
C VAL A 750 44.35 11.35 -12.25
N GLN A 751 43.99 10.81 -13.42
CA GLN A 751 43.89 11.51 -14.70
C GLN A 751 42.68 10.99 -15.49
N CYS A 752 41.54 11.67 -15.33
CA CYS A 752 40.30 11.45 -16.08
C CYS A 752 40.26 12.28 -17.38
N LEU A 753 39.51 11.79 -18.37
CA LEU A 753 39.09 12.51 -19.55
C LEU A 753 37.90 13.45 -19.26
N GLY A 754 37.13 13.16 -18.20
CA GLY A 754 36.01 13.96 -17.73
C GLY A 754 34.64 13.46 -18.18
N ASN A 755 34.55 12.21 -18.65
CA ASN A 755 33.32 11.58 -19.13
C ASN A 755 33.15 10.11 -18.70
N GLU A 756 34.06 9.61 -17.86
CA GLU A 756 34.01 8.29 -17.25
C GLU A 756 32.82 8.12 -16.29
N SER A 757 32.42 6.88 -16.02
CA SER A 757 31.27 6.57 -15.15
C SER A 757 31.60 6.60 -13.65
N SER A 758 32.85 6.31 -13.29
CA SER A 758 33.33 6.25 -11.92
C SER A 758 34.75 6.79 -11.81
N ILE A 759 35.11 7.35 -10.65
CA ILE A 759 36.48 7.83 -10.42
C ILE A 759 37.53 6.70 -10.43
N THR A 760 37.11 5.45 -10.22
CA THR A 760 37.96 4.25 -10.38
C THR A 760 38.10 3.77 -11.83
N ASP A 761 37.40 4.39 -12.79
CA ASP A 761 37.53 4.09 -14.23
C ASP A 761 38.71 4.85 -14.88
N CYS A 762 39.15 5.95 -14.24
CA CYS A 762 40.17 6.85 -14.76
C CYS A 762 41.60 6.28 -14.64
N VAL A 763 42.58 6.93 -15.27
CA VAL A 763 43.98 6.49 -15.20
C VAL A 763 44.62 6.92 -13.87
N HIS A 764 45.03 5.96 -13.04
CA HIS A 764 45.71 6.19 -11.75
C HIS A 764 46.84 5.15 -11.52
N GLN A 765 47.64 5.28 -10.44
CA GLN A 765 48.81 4.42 -10.16
C GLN A 765 48.48 3.01 -9.62
N GLY A 766 47.24 2.52 -9.79
CA GLY A 766 46.71 1.36 -9.06
C GLY A 766 46.13 1.74 -7.69
N LEU A 767 45.33 0.85 -7.09
CA LEU A 767 44.66 1.09 -5.81
C LEU A 767 45.63 0.89 -4.64
N GLY A 768 45.68 1.84 -3.71
CA GLY A 768 46.55 1.81 -2.52
C GLY A 768 48.04 2.07 -2.80
N SER A 769 48.39 2.45 -4.03
CA SER A 769 49.78 2.71 -4.45
C SER A 769 50.01 4.21 -4.59
N HIS A 770 50.41 4.86 -3.50
CA HIS A 770 50.57 6.32 -3.42
C HIS A 770 51.93 6.78 -2.86
N ASN A 771 52.33 8.02 -3.16
CA ASN A 771 53.43 8.73 -2.48
C ASN A 771 52.96 9.81 -1.48
N CYS A 772 51.66 10.05 -1.39
CA CYS A 772 51.06 11.13 -0.59
C CYS A 772 50.83 10.77 0.89
N GLY A 773 50.50 11.79 1.70
CA GLY A 773 49.87 11.66 3.03
C GLY A 773 48.66 12.59 3.16
N HIS A 774 47.78 12.40 4.15
CA HIS A 774 46.43 13.03 4.20
C HIS A 774 46.36 14.57 4.08
N HIS A 775 47.45 15.30 4.32
CA HIS A 775 47.56 16.73 3.98
C HIS A 775 47.41 17.06 2.48
N GLU A 776 47.49 16.04 1.62
CA GLU A 776 47.31 16.05 0.17
C GLU A 776 45.97 15.41 -0.23
N ASP A 777 45.02 15.23 0.70
CA ASP A 777 43.70 14.65 0.36
C ASP A 777 42.90 15.58 -0.57
N ALA A 778 42.46 15.03 -1.70
CA ALA A 778 41.70 15.70 -2.74
C ALA A 778 40.23 15.94 -2.34
N GLY A 779 39.65 17.00 -2.91
CA GLY A 779 38.24 17.33 -2.76
C GLY A 779 37.62 17.92 -4.02
N VAL A 780 36.31 18.10 -3.99
CA VAL A 780 35.53 18.61 -5.12
C VAL A 780 34.44 19.57 -4.67
N ILE A 781 34.05 20.48 -5.57
CA ILE A 781 32.85 21.29 -5.50
C ILE A 781 32.13 21.14 -6.85
N CYS A 782 30.87 20.73 -6.82
CA CYS A 782 30.06 20.51 -8.02
C CYS A 782 29.04 21.63 -8.26
N GLU A 783 28.37 21.60 -9.41
CA GLU A 783 27.28 22.50 -9.80
C GLU A 783 26.02 22.24 -8.95
N GLY A 784 25.84 21.02 -8.44
CA GLY A 784 24.88 20.72 -7.37
C GLY A 784 25.16 21.45 -6.05
N ALA A 785 26.42 21.86 -5.79
CA ALA A 785 26.76 22.78 -4.69
C ALA A 785 26.70 24.26 -5.12
N ASN A 786 26.41 24.55 -6.39
CA ASN A 786 26.43 25.88 -7.01
C ASN A 786 25.11 26.26 -7.73
N ASN A 787 24.05 25.45 -7.53
CA ASN A 787 22.64 25.84 -7.64
C ASN A 787 22.11 26.35 -6.29
N SER A 788 22.82 26.07 -5.19
CA SER A 788 23.03 27.01 -4.07
C SER A 788 24.06 28.11 -4.45
N VAL A 789 24.54 28.92 -3.50
CA VAL A 789 25.63 29.94 -3.65
C VAL A 789 25.19 31.26 -4.32
N SER A 790 24.89 32.32 -3.55
CA SER A 790 25.80 33.35 -2.95
C SER A 790 26.45 34.33 -3.97
N PRO A 791 26.56 35.64 -3.66
CA PRO A 791 27.69 36.15 -2.85
C PRO A 791 27.28 37.30 -1.87
N THR A 792 28.06 37.74 -0.87
CA THR A 792 29.54 37.84 -0.71
C THR A 792 30.05 37.50 0.69
N SER A 793 31.35 37.18 0.78
CA SER A 793 32.21 36.90 1.95
C SER A 793 32.04 37.73 3.24
N PRO A 794 32.54 37.26 4.43
CA PRO A 794 32.94 35.89 4.81
C PRO A 794 32.50 35.42 6.22
N GLY A 795 32.10 34.14 6.38
CA GLY A 795 32.22 33.43 7.68
C GLY A 795 31.17 32.37 8.02
N GLN A 796 31.65 31.12 8.18
CA GLN A 796 31.12 29.98 8.99
C GLN A 796 29.70 29.39 8.72
N ASN A 797 29.69 28.05 8.62
CA ASN A 797 28.63 27.03 8.87
C ASN A 797 27.13 27.36 8.68
N PRO A 798 26.43 26.57 7.84
CA PRO A 798 24.99 26.40 7.87
C PRO A 798 24.52 24.95 8.21
N LEU A 799 24.52 24.60 9.50
CA LEU A 799 23.80 23.41 10.01
C LEU A 799 22.42 23.86 10.54
N SER A 800 21.66 24.60 9.72
CA SER A 800 21.02 25.83 10.25
C SER A 800 19.63 26.23 9.73
N SER A 801 18.76 25.26 9.40
CA SER A 801 17.36 25.51 9.01
C SER A 801 16.35 24.40 9.41
N ALA A 802 16.55 23.70 10.53
CA ALA A 802 15.51 22.83 11.09
C ALA A 802 14.41 23.66 11.78
N VAL A 803 13.16 23.17 11.80
CA VAL A 803 11.99 23.86 12.36
C VAL A 803 11.28 22.98 13.39
N ARG A 804 10.72 23.57 14.45
CA ARG A 804 9.89 22.88 15.45
C ARG A 804 8.76 23.76 15.98
N LEU A 805 7.76 23.13 16.55
CA LEU A 805 6.69 23.79 17.31
C LEU A 805 6.86 23.51 18.81
N VAL A 806 6.63 24.54 19.65
CA VAL A 806 6.91 24.48 21.09
C VAL A 806 5.74 25.04 21.90
N ASN A 807 5.58 24.57 23.14
CA ASN A 807 4.53 24.96 24.11
C ASN A 807 3.09 24.66 23.63
N SER A 808 2.86 23.47 23.06
CA SER A 808 1.51 22.95 22.81
C SER A 808 1.46 21.46 23.14
N ASP A 809 0.24 20.93 23.36
CA ASP A 809 0.00 19.51 23.64
C ASP A 809 -0.08 18.64 22.36
N SER A 810 0.24 19.21 21.18
CA SER A 810 0.35 18.49 19.91
C SER A 810 1.63 18.90 19.15
N ASN A 811 2.18 17.99 18.37
CA ASN A 811 3.34 18.25 17.50
C ASN A 811 2.99 19.18 16.31
N CYS A 812 1.71 19.45 16.07
CA CYS A 812 1.19 20.21 14.94
C CYS A 812 0.59 21.57 15.35
N SER A 813 0.91 22.04 16.56
CA SER A 813 0.58 23.38 17.05
C SER A 813 1.69 23.91 17.97
N GLY A 814 1.86 25.23 18.07
CA GLY A 814 2.83 25.84 18.99
C GLY A 814 3.49 27.10 18.46
N ARG A 815 4.38 27.69 19.26
CA ARG A 815 5.31 28.75 18.85
C ARG A 815 6.28 28.18 17.80
N VAL A 816 6.52 28.91 16.71
CA VAL A 816 7.47 28.51 15.67
C VAL A 816 8.88 28.85 16.12
N GLU A 817 9.74 27.84 16.20
CA GLU A 817 11.17 28.00 16.44
C GLU A 817 11.97 27.35 15.31
N ILE A 818 13.03 28.03 14.88
CA ILE A 818 13.98 27.51 13.88
C ILE A 818 15.37 27.36 14.50
N PHE A 819 16.10 26.33 14.09
CA PHE A 819 17.46 26.05 14.51
C PHE A 819 18.44 26.68 13.54
N HIS A 820 19.07 27.78 13.92
CA HIS A 820 20.04 28.49 13.09
C HIS A 820 21.33 28.75 13.88
N SER A 821 22.48 28.70 13.21
CA SER A 821 23.82 28.90 13.82
C SER A 821 24.07 28.11 15.13
N GLY A 822 23.50 26.90 15.24
CA GLY A 822 23.64 26.05 16.43
C GLY A 822 22.69 26.37 17.60
N GLN A 823 21.72 27.26 17.43
CA GLN A 823 20.74 27.64 18.45
C GLN A 823 19.31 27.70 17.91
N TRP A 824 18.36 27.21 18.72
CA TRP A 824 16.94 27.47 18.49
C TRP A 824 16.63 28.94 18.79
N GLY A 825 15.81 29.55 17.94
CA GLY A 825 15.32 30.92 18.07
C GLY A 825 13.99 31.09 17.37
N THR A 826 13.26 32.15 17.69
CA THR A 826 11.84 32.30 17.33
C THR A 826 11.62 33.02 16.01
N VAL A 827 10.38 33.00 15.51
CA VAL A 827 9.91 33.80 14.37
C VAL A 827 9.05 34.93 14.91
N CYS A 828 9.16 36.14 14.37
CA CYS A 828 8.30 37.26 14.74
C CYS A 828 6.94 37.23 14.02
N ASP A 829 5.90 37.75 14.66
CA ASP A 829 4.53 37.85 14.16
C ASP A 829 4.26 39.04 13.22
N ASP A 830 5.23 39.95 13.03
CA ASP A 830 5.08 41.09 12.14
C ASP A 830 4.92 40.60 10.68
N ARG A 831 3.75 40.88 10.11
CA ARG A 831 3.17 40.33 8.85
C ARG A 831 2.79 38.83 8.83
N TRP A 832 3.02 38.07 9.91
CA TRP A 832 2.72 36.64 9.98
C TRP A 832 1.25 36.30 9.69
N GLY A 833 1.00 35.49 8.66
CA GLY A 833 -0.33 35.12 8.19
C GLY A 833 -0.49 33.65 7.81
N LEU A 834 -1.63 33.31 7.22
CA LEU A 834 -1.99 31.92 6.90
C LEU A 834 -1.09 31.29 5.81
N SER A 835 -0.49 32.07 4.92
CA SER A 835 0.48 31.54 3.95
C SER A 835 1.76 31.06 4.62
N ASP A 836 2.23 31.79 5.63
CA ASP A 836 3.48 31.51 6.35
C ASP A 836 3.28 30.32 7.30
N ALA A 837 2.15 30.32 7.99
CA ALA A 837 1.65 29.14 8.71
C ALA A 837 1.48 27.91 7.80
N GLN A 838 1.01 28.07 6.55
CA GLN A 838 0.83 26.94 5.63
C GLN A 838 2.18 26.32 5.22
N VAL A 839 3.22 27.12 5.03
CA VAL A 839 4.57 26.61 4.79
C VAL A 839 5.10 25.84 6.01
N VAL A 840 4.90 26.34 7.24
CA VAL A 840 5.29 25.60 8.45
C VAL A 840 4.49 24.29 8.62
N CYS A 841 3.19 24.30 8.39
CA CYS A 841 2.36 23.09 8.47
C CYS A 841 2.74 22.05 7.40
N GLN A 842 3.11 22.48 6.20
CA GLN A 842 3.59 21.62 5.13
C GLN A 842 5.00 21.08 5.41
N GLN A 843 5.92 21.92 5.90
CA GLN A 843 7.28 21.54 6.27
C GLN A 843 7.35 20.50 7.41
N LEU A 844 6.29 20.38 8.20
CA LEU A 844 6.17 19.46 9.34
C LEU A 844 5.17 18.31 9.09
N ASP A 845 4.71 18.10 7.85
CA ASP A 845 3.71 17.09 7.46
C ASP A 845 2.38 17.15 8.28
N CYS A 846 2.07 18.32 8.84
CA CYS A 846 0.96 18.55 9.77
C CYS A 846 -0.37 18.95 9.09
N GLY A 847 -0.46 18.82 7.76
CA GLY A 847 -1.66 19.15 6.97
C GLY A 847 -1.77 20.65 6.66
N ARG A 848 -3.00 21.18 6.63
CA ARG A 848 -3.25 22.61 6.34
C ARG A 848 -3.06 23.50 7.56
N ALA A 849 -2.73 24.76 7.34
CA ALA A 849 -2.80 25.78 8.39
C ALA A 849 -4.27 26.11 8.73
N VAL A 850 -4.62 25.94 10.01
CA VAL A 850 -5.92 26.32 10.57
C VAL A 850 -5.85 27.72 11.19
N SER A 851 -4.72 28.09 11.79
CA SER A 851 -4.50 29.43 12.34
C SER A 851 -3.01 29.83 12.33
N ALA A 852 -2.74 31.07 11.93
CA ALA A 852 -1.50 31.78 12.21
C ALA A 852 -1.70 32.59 13.50
N THR A 853 -1.07 32.17 14.60
CA THR A 853 -1.27 32.80 15.92
C THR A 853 -0.20 33.86 16.17
N GLN A 854 -0.63 35.01 16.68
CA GLN A 854 0.21 36.19 16.93
C GLN A 854 0.35 36.46 18.44
N SER A 855 1.21 37.41 18.80
CA SER A 855 1.43 37.98 20.13
C SER A 855 1.77 36.93 21.21
N ALA A 856 2.74 36.06 20.91
CA ALA A 856 3.24 35.03 21.81
C ALA A 856 2.13 34.12 22.39
N HIS A 857 1.18 33.71 21.55
CA HIS A 857 0.01 32.89 21.92
C HIS A 857 0.38 31.63 22.74
N PHE A 858 1.48 30.97 22.38
CA PHE A 858 2.01 29.78 23.08
C PHE A 858 3.06 30.14 24.15
N GLY A 859 3.02 31.38 24.65
CA GLY A 859 4.01 31.96 25.54
C GLY A 859 5.27 32.45 24.81
N GLU A 860 5.93 33.43 25.40
CA GLU A 860 7.23 33.96 24.98
C GLU A 860 8.27 32.82 24.92
N GLY A 861 9.09 32.83 23.88
CA GLY A 861 10.28 31.98 23.73
C GLY A 861 11.49 32.57 24.46
N SER A 862 12.68 32.09 24.09
CA SER A 862 13.93 32.58 24.68
C SER A 862 15.12 32.34 23.77
N GLY A 863 15.89 33.39 23.48
CA GLY A 863 17.13 33.30 22.71
C GLY A 863 17.19 34.40 21.65
N PRO A 864 17.75 34.12 20.46
CA PRO A 864 17.59 34.99 19.29
C PRO A 864 16.17 34.90 18.72
N ILE A 865 15.69 35.98 18.11
CA ILE A 865 14.58 35.94 17.15
C ILE A 865 15.24 35.87 15.77
N TRP A 866 15.01 34.78 15.03
CA TRP A 866 15.71 34.51 13.79
C TRP A 866 15.01 35.09 12.55
N LEU A 867 13.68 35.19 12.50
CA LEU A 867 12.93 35.67 11.32
C LEU A 867 11.98 36.82 11.63
N ASP A 868 11.83 37.74 10.68
CA ASP A 868 11.02 38.96 10.75
C ASP A 868 10.56 39.41 9.33
N ASP A 869 9.40 40.09 9.25
CA ASP A 869 8.60 40.35 8.04
C ASP A 869 8.42 39.11 7.12
N VAL A 870 8.17 37.92 7.69
CA VAL A 870 8.01 36.69 6.89
C VAL A 870 6.82 36.84 5.93
N GLN A 871 7.07 36.55 4.65
CA GLN A 871 6.11 36.65 3.56
C GLN A 871 6.29 35.46 2.60
N CYS A 872 5.51 34.41 2.82
CA CYS A 872 5.37 33.23 1.97
C CYS A 872 4.22 33.40 0.95
N LEU A 873 4.35 32.73 -0.20
CA LEU A 873 3.27 32.48 -1.16
C LEU A 873 2.34 31.37 -0.68
N GLY A 874 2.80 30.48 0.21
CA GLY A 874 2.04 29.37 0.77
C GLY A 874 2.30 28.04 0.08
N ASN A 875 3.39 27.93 -0.69
CA ASN A 875 3.78 26.72 -1.41
C ASN A 875 5.31 26.45 -1.39
N GLU A 876 6.06 27.22 -0.60
CA GLU A 876 7.48 27.03 -0.33
C GLU A 876 7.76 25.74 0.47
N SER A 877 8.99 25.22 0.34
CA SER A 877 9.45 23.99 1.01
C SER A 877 9.85 24.17 2.47
N SER A 878 10.34 25.36 2.83
CA SER A 878 10.76 25.73 4.17
C SER A 878 10.38 27.17 4.49
N ILE A 879 10.11 27.46 5.77
CA ILE A 879 9.87 28.83 6.24
C ILE A 879 11.08 29.77 6.05
N THR A 880 12.26 29.20 5.85
CA THR A 880 13.50 29.92 5.47
C THR A 880 13.63 30.22 3.97
N ASP A 881 12.75 29.67 3.13
CA ASP A 881 12.74 29.92 1.68
C ASP A 881 11.86 31.14 1.34
N CYS A 882 10.98 31.54 2.27
CA CYS A 882 10.09 32.69 2.14
C CYS A 882 10.84 34.04 2.26
N VAL A 883 10.22 35.11 1.78
CA VAL A 883 10.84 36.46 1.84
C VAL A 883 10.81 36.98 3.29
N HIS A 884 11.98 37.35 3.83
CA HIS A 884 12.16 37.83 5.21
C HIS A 884 13.30 38.86 5.29
N GLN A 885 13.41 39.66 6.36
CA GLN A 885 14.46 40.69 6.49
C GLN A 885 15.90 40.13 6.56
N GLY A 886 16.06 38.88 7.05
CA GLY A 886 17.36 38.22 7.18
C GLY A 886 17.54 37.60 8.56
N LEU A 887 18.32 36.52 8.63
CA LEU A 887 18.44 35.70 9.84
C LEU A 887 19.08 36.50 11.00
N GLY A 888 18.29 36.71 12.07
CA GLY A 888 18.68 37.50 13.24
C GLY A 888 18.53 39.02 13.07
N SER A 889 17.91 39.49 11.97
CA SER A 889 17.68 40.91 11.70
C SER A 889 16.20 41.25 11.92
N HIS A 890 15.85 41.58 13.16
CA HIS A 890 14.47 41.87 13.57
C HIS A 890 14.30 43.23 14.28
N ASN A 891 13.08 43.76 14.31
CA ASN A 891 12.69 44.89 15.18
C ASN A 891 11.99 44.44 16.49
N CYS A 892 11.53 43.18 16.54
CA CYS A 892 10.61 42.64 17.55
C CYS A 892 11.27 42.25 18.89
N GLY A 893 10.45 41.91 19.89
CA GLY A 893 10.83 41.16 21.10
C GLY A 893 9.85 40.01 21.38
N HIS A 894 10.22 39.05 22.24
CA HIS A 894 9.50 37.76 22.38
C HIS A 894 7.98 37.81 22.66
N HIS A 895 7.42 38.96 23.07
CA HIS A 895 5.97 39.17 23.11
C HIS A 895 5.28 39.17 21.74
N GLU A 896 6.06 39.23 20.65
CA GLU A 896 5.68 39.17 19.24
C GLU A 896 6.10 37.82 18.62
N ASP A 897 6.40 36.78 19.43
CA ASP A 897 6.75 35.47 18.90
C ASP A 897 5.54 34.81 18.20
N ALA A 898 5.73 34.43 16.93
CA ALA A 898 4.74 33.80 16.08
C ALA A 898 4.49 32.33 16.45
N GLY A 899 3.27 31.87 16.16
CA GLY A 899 2.88 30.48 16.31
C GLY A 899 1.91 30.01 15.23
N VAL A 900 1.61 28.72 15.24
CA VAL A 900 0.71 28.08 14.27
C VAL A 900 -0.17 27.03 14.93
N ILE A 901 -1.33 26.79 14.34
CA ILE A 901 -2.18 25.63 14.56
C ILE A 901 -2.45 25.01 13.19
N CYS A 902 -2.05 23.76 13.01
CA CYS A 902 -2.30 22.99 11.79
C CYS A 902 -3.49 22.03 11.97
N GLU A 903 -3.97 21.47 10.86
CA GLU A 903 -5.07 20.51 10.80
C GLU A 903 -4.81 19.26 11.66
N GLY A 904 -3.55 18.79 11.69
CA GLY A 904 -3.10 17.69 12.55
C GLY A 904 -3.22 17.96 14.06
N ALA A 905 -3.33 19.23 14.50
CA ALA A 905 -3.42 19.55 15.94
C ALA A 905 -4.73 19.08 16.59
N ASN A 906 -5.79 18.90 15.79
CA ASN A 906 -7.09 18.42 16.26
C ASN A 906 -7.20 16.89 16.25
N ASN A 907 -6.13 16.17 15.91
CA ASN A 907 -6.17 14.75 15.56
C ASN A 907 -5.12 13.98 16.40
N PRO A 908 -5.49 13.36 17.54
CA PRO A 908 -4.57 12.62 18.40
C PRO A 908 -4.19 11.25 17.80
N VAL A 909 -3.38 11.28 16.74
CA VAL A 909 -2.97 10.09 15.99
C VAL A 909 -1.88 9.32 16.75
N SER A 910 -2.17 8.06 17.05
CA SER A 910 -1.17 7.08 17.52
C SER A 910 -0.34 6.55 16.33
N PRO A 911 0.96 6.24 16.50
CA PRO A 911 1.87 6.04 15.37
C PRO A 911 1.77 4.66 14.71
N THR A 912 1.19 4.63 13.50
CA THR A 912 1.24 3.51 12.52
C THR A 912 1.10 4.10 11.11
N SER A 913 1.91 3.81 10.07
CA SER A 913 3.13 2.96 10.01
C SER A 913 4.20 3.56 9.06
N PRO A 914 4.92 2.83 8.18
CA PRO A 914 6.38 2.94 8.11
C PRO A 914 6.88 3.86 6.98
N GLY A 915 7.74 4.85 7.30
CA GLY A 915 8.22 5.81 6.30
C GLY A 915 9.56 6.53 6.54
N GLN A 916 10.10 6.53 7.77
CA GLN A 916 11.45 7.04 8.04
C GLN A 916 12.22 6.13 9.02
N ASN A 917 13.55 6.22 8.99
CA ASN A 917 14.49 5.33 9.68
C ASN A 917 14.91 5.93 11.04
N PRO A 918 14.40 5.43 12.19
CA PRO A 918 14.64 6.06 13.48
C PRO A 918 15.95 5.57 14.09
N LEU A 919 17.03 6.34 13.88
CA LEU A 919 18.25 6.26 14.71
C LEU A 919 18.13 7.10 15.99
N SER A 920 16.93 7.15 16.58
CA SER A 920 16.65 7.77 17.88
C SER A 920 15.82 6.82 18.75
N SER A 921 16.27 6.67 19.99
CA SER A 921 15.67 5.85 21.04
C SER A 921 14.41 6.51 21.60
N ALA A 922 13.23 6.05 21.19
CA ALA A 922 11.98 6.53 21.77
C ALA A 922 11.82 6.01 23.21
N VAL A 923 11.25 6.82 24.10
CA VAL A 923 11.02 6.47 25.52
C VAL A 923 9.54 6.58 25.83
N ARG A 924 9.02 5.68 26.69
CA ARG A 924 7.65 5.73 27.20
C ARG A 924 7.59 5.35 28.68
N LEU A 925 6.49 5.74 29.33
CA LEU A 925 6.14 5.30 30.68
C LEU A 925 4.93 4.38 30.66
N VAL A 926 4.99 3.27 31.39
CA VAL A 926 3.99 2.20 31.34
C VAL A 926 3.49 1.85 32.76
N ASN A 927 2.26 1.31 32.84
CA ASN A 927 1.59 0.87 34.08
C ASN A 927 1.39 1.96 35.15
N SER A 928 0.88 3.14 34.76
CA SER A 928 0.40 4.16 35.69
C SER A 928 -0.79 4.93 35.09
N ASP A 929 -1.64 5.52 35.95
CA ASP A 929 -2.80 6.34 35.55
C ASP A 929 -2.42 7.75 35.05
N SER A 930 -1.16 7.99 34.69
CA SER A 930 -0.65 9.29 34.26
C SER A 930 0.58 9.15 33.37
N ASN A 931 0.55 9.80 32.20
CA ASN A 931 1.63 9.88 31.20
C ASN A 931 2.97 10.37 31.76
N CYS A 932 2.98 10.96 32.96
CA CYS A 932 4.16 11.50 33.64
C CYS A 932 4.63 10.63 34.83
N SER A 933 4.28 9.34 34.83
CA SER A 933 4.76 8.35 35.79
C SER A 933 4.67 6.93 35.20
N GLY A 934 5.51 6.01 35.65
CA GLY A 934 5.46 4.61 35.22
C GLY A 934 6.81 3.89 35.23
N ARG A 935 6.82 2.64 34.79
CA ARG A 935 8.05 1.90 34.41
C ARG A 935 8.64 2.56 33.16
N VAL A 936 9.96 2.74 33.12
CA VAL A 936 10.66 3.30 31.96
C VAL A 936 10.90 2.21 30.92
N GLU A 937 10.43 2.44 29.70
CA GLU A 937 10.68 1.56 28.55
C GLU A 937 11.26 2.36 27.38
N ILE A 938 12.19 1.75 26.67
CA ILE A 938 12.93 2.32 25.54
C ILE A 938 12.69 1.46 24.31
N PHE A 939 12.50 2.09 23.15
CA PHE A 939 12.41 1.43 21.86
C PHE A 939 13.79 1.41 21.18
N GLN A 940 14.34 0.22 20.98
CA GLN A 940 15.63 0.01 20.34
C GLN A 940 15.58 -1.24 19.45
N TYR A 941 16.23 -1.20 18.28
CA TYR A 941 16.29 -2.32 17.32
C TYR A 941 14.92 -2.94 16.96
N GLY A 942 13.85 -2.14 16.94
CA GLY A 942 12.50 -2.61 16.62
C GLY A 942 11.68 -3.15 17.80
N HIS A 943 12.24 -3.16 19.02
CA HIS A 943 11.58 -3.71 20.21
C HIS A 943 11.57 -2.72 21.39
N TRP A 944 10.44 -2.66 22.10
CA TRP A 944 10.39 -2.07 23.43
C TRP A 944 11.08 -2.98 24.44
N GLY A 945 11.88 -2.39 25.32
CA GLY A 945 12.57 -3.07 26.41
C GLY A 945 12.74 -2.13 27.62
N THR A 946 13.06 -2.69 28.78
CA THR A 946 13.06 -1.94 30.05
C THR A 946 14.44 -1.36 30.37
N VAL A 947 14.50 -0.56 31.43
CA VAL A 947 15.74 -0.04 32.03
C VAL A 947 15.92 -0.68 33.41
N CYS A 948 17.13 -1.14 33.75
CA CYS A 948 17.40 -1.66 35.09
C CYS A 948 17.52 -0.53 36.13
N ASP A 949 17.17 -0.82 37.39
CA ASP A 949 17.24 0.09 38.52
C ASP A 949 18.60 0.09 39.25
N ASP A 950 19.56 -0.73 38.82
CA ASP A 950 20.97 -0.63 39.25
C ASP A 950 21.53 0.75 38.87
N SER A 951 22.17 1.39 39.86
CA SER A 951 22.59 2.81 39.84
C SER A 951 21.48 3.87 39.65
N TRP A 952 20.21 3.51 39.42
CA TRP A 952 19.14 4.43 39.02
C TRP A 952 18.78 5.51 40.06
N GLY A 953 18.96 6.78 39.68
CA GLY A 953 18.85 7.93 40.57
C GLY A 953 17.93 9.04 40.08
N LEU A 954 17.91 10.14 40.85
CA LEU A 954 17.08 11.32 40.54
C LEU A 954 17.57 12.10 39.30
N SER A 955 18.84 11.95 38.90
CA SER A 955 19.37 12.56 37.67
C SER A 955 18.81 11.85 36.43
N ASP A 956 18.75 10.53 36.48
CA ASP A 956 18.33 9.65 35.38
C ASP A 956 16.81 9.77 35.17
N ALA A 957 16.08 9.76 36.30
CA ALA A 957 14.69 10.18 36.35
C ALA A 957 14.46 11.61 35.82
N GLN A 958 15.38 12.56 36.06
CA GLN A 958 15.26 13.93 35.54
C GLN A 958 15.43 13.99 34.02
N VAL A 959 16.35 13.22 33.44
CA VAL A 959 16.49 13.11 31.98
C VAL A 959 15.22 12.52 31.36
N VAL A 960 14.67 11.42 31.91
CA VAL A 960 13.40 10.85 31.43
C VAL A 960 12.24 11.84 31.55
N CYS A 961 12.09 12.55 32.68
CA CYS A 961 11.03 13.55 32.85
C CYS A 961 11.18 14.75 31.89
N GLN A 962 12.42 15.14 31.55
CA GLN A 962 12.71 16.19 30.58
C GLN A 962 12.45 15.74 29.14
N GLN A 963 12.91 14.54 28.76
CA GLN A 963 12.72 13.93 27.45
C GLN A 963 11.23 13.73 27.10
N LEU A 964 10.40 13.51 28.11
CA LEU A 964 8.94 13.34 27.97
C LEU A 964 8.14 14.65 28.20
N GLY A 965 8.79 15.80 28.38
CA GLY A 965 8.11 17.09 28.63
C GLY A 965 7.39 17.20 29.99
N CYS A 966 7.48 16.18 30.84
CA CYS A 966 6.75 16.03 32.10
C CYS A 966 7.27 16.88 33.27
N GLY A 967 8.23 17.78 33.00
CA GLY A 967 8.79 18.72 33.97
C GLY A 967 9.91 18.11 34.82
N ARG A 968 9.91 18.41 36.12
CA ARG A 968 10.96 17.97 37.05
C ARG A 968 10.67 16.56 37.58
N ALA A 969 11.71 15.77 37.84
CA ALA A 969 11.58 14.50 38.56
C ALA A 969 11.19 14.70 40.02
N VAL A 970 10.15 13.98 40.46
CA VAL A 970 9.70 13.90 41.86
C VAL A 970 10.33 12.71 42.57
N SER A 971 10.39 11.56 41.90
CA SER A 971 11.09 10.38 42.41
C SER A 971 11.52 9.43 41.29
N ALA A 972 12.78 9.00 41.33
CA ALA A 972 13.17 7.71 40.77
C ALA A 972 12.43 6.58 41.53
N LYS A 973 12.10 5.50 40.84
CA LYS A 973 11.47 4.30 41.39
C LYS A 973 12.30 3.07 41.06
N LEU A 974 12.35 2.18 42.04
CA LEU A 974 13.19 1.00 42.11
C LEU A 974 12.30 -0.26 42.20
N SER A 975 12.88 -1.41 41.89
CA SER A 975 12.36 -2.76 42.11
C SER A 975 10.95 -2.98 41.54
N ALA A 976 10.79 -2.74 40.23
CA ALA A 976 9.54 -2.97 39.49
C ALA A 976 8.30 -2.32 40.13
N HIS A 977 8.43 -1.08 40.64
CA HIS A 977 7.36 -0.37 41.36
C HIS A 977 6.02 -0.25 40.58
N PHE A 978 6.07 -0.26 39.25
CA PHE A 978 4.90 -0.23 38.36
C PHE A 978 4.61 -1.61 37.74
N GLY A 979 5.03 -2.68 38.40
CA GLY A 979 5.03 -4.05 37.89
C GLY A 979 6.21 -4.31 36.95
N GLU A 980 6.56 -5.58 36.85
CA GLU A 980 7.56 -6.12 35.93
C GLU A 980 7.12 -5.89 34.47
N GLY A 981 8.08 -5.61 33.59
CA GLY A 981 7.89 -5.53 32.15
C GLY A 981 8.04 -6.89 31.44
N SER A 982 8.19 -6.84 30.12
CA SER A 982 8.38 -8.03 29.30
C SER A 982 9.16 -7.70 28.03
N GLY A 983 10.37 -8.21 27.89
CA GLY A 983 11.20 -8.00 26.70
C GLY A 983 12.70 -8.09 27.01
N PRO A 984 13.56 -7.49 26.18
CA PRO A 984 14.94 -7.21 26.57
C PRO A 984 14.99 -6.12 27.66
N ILE A 985 16.05 -6.12 28.48
CA ILE A 985 16.43 -4.97 29.30
C ILE A 985 17.53 -4.22 28.52
N TRP A 986 17.27 -2.98 28.13
CA TRP A 986 18.13 -2.24 27.19
C TRP A 986 19.26 -1.45 27.84
N LEU A 987 19.08 -0.95 29.06
CA LEU A 987 20.09 -0.17 29.79
C LEU A 987 20.33 -0.72 31.21
N ASP A 988 21.58 -0.66 31.65
CA ASP A 988 22.07 -1.06 32.98
C ASP A 988 23.25 -0.14 33.40
N ASP A 989 23.44 0.06 34.71
CA ASP A 989 24.23 1.14 35.35
C ASP A 989 24.04 2.52 34.67
N VAL A 990 22.80 3.00 34.56
CA VAL A 990 22.55 4.35 33.99
C VAL A 990 23.06 5.42 34.94
N GLN A 991 23.89 6.34 34.42
CA GLN A 991 24.51 7.43 35.17
C GLN A 991 24.45 8.73 34.37
N CYS A 992 23.35 9.47 34.56
CA CYS A 992 23.12 10.81 34.03
C CYS A 992 23.63 11.92 34.98
N LEU A 993 24.03 13.05 34.40
CA LEU A 993 24.28 14.31 35.10
C LEU A 993 22.96 15.04 35.43
N GLY A 994 21.87 14.73 34.72
CA GLY A 994 20.53 15.28 34.93
C GLY A 994 20.19 16.45 34.00
N ASN A 995 20.93 16.61 32.90
CA ASN A 995 20.77 17.68 31.92
C ASN A 995 20.91 17.22 30.46
N GLU A 996 21.01 15.92 30.24
CA GLU A 996 21.05 15.25 28.94
C GLU A 996 19.73 15.37 28.17
N SER A 997 19.78 15.14 26.86
CA SER A 997 18.63 15.21 25.94
C SER A 997 17.82 13.91 25.89
N SER A 998 18.50 12.77 25.93
CA SER A 998 17.92 11.43 25.99
C SER A 998 18.56 10.61 27.10
N ILE A 999 17.79 9.69 27.67
CA ILE A 999 18.28 8.70 28.64
C ILE A 999 19.41 7.80 28.08
N THR A 1000 19.52 7.70 26.74
CA THR A 1000 20.62 7.01 26.05
C THR A 1000 21.87 7.86 25.84
N ASP A 1001 21.84 9.16 26.14
CA ASP A 1001 23.01 10.03 26.06
C ASP A 1001 23.87 9.95 27.34
N CYS A 1002 23.30 9.37 28.41
CA CYS A 1002 23.96 9.15 29.69
C CYS A 1002 24.96 7.99 29.62
N VAL A 1003 25.82 7.84 30.64
CA VAL A 1003 26.74 6.70 30.72
C VAL A 1003 25.98 5.44 31.11
N HIS A 1004 26.23 4.32 30.43
CA HIS A 1004 25.65 2.99 30.69
C HIS A 1004 26.57 1.88 30.16
N GLN A 1005 26.32 0.59 30.51
CA GLN A 1005 27.18 -0.56 30.13
C GLN A 1005 27.13 -0.99 28.65
N GLY A 1006 26.55 -0.17 27.75
CA GLY A 1006 26.17 -0.58 26.40
C GLY A 1006 24.73 -1.09 26.31
N LEU A 1007 24.16 -1.14 25.09
CA LEU A 1007 22.77 -1.52 24.87
C LEU A 1007 22.58 -3.05 24.98
N GLY A 1008 21.63 -3.49 25.80
CA GLY A 1008 21.32 -4.91 26.01
C GLY A 1008 22.35 -5.67 26.85
N SER A 1009 23.34 -4.98 27.42
CA SER A 1009 24.34 -5.55 28.31
C SER A 1009 23.95 -5.28 29.77
N HIS A 1010 23.15 -6.18 30.36
CA HIS A 1010 22.64 -6.06 31.72
C HIS A 1010 22.95 -7.28 32.59
N ASN A 1011 22.86 -7.09 33.91
CA ASN A 1011 22.98 -8.16 34.91
C ASN A 1011 21.64 -8.51 35.59
N CYS A 1012 20.64 -7.65 35.44
CA CYS A 1012 19.36 -7.65 36.18
C CYS A 1012 18.26 -8.56 35.60
N GLY A 1013 17.18 -8.76 36.38
CA GLY A 1013 15.88 -9.28 35.92
C GLY A 1013 14.76 -8.22 35.92
N HIS A 1014 13.57 -8.52 35.40
CA HIS A 1014 12.46 -7.54 35.36
C HIS A 1014 11.95 -7.12 36.76
N ASN A 1015 12.26 -7.88 37.81
CA ASN A 1015 12.06 -7.47 39.20
C ASN A 1015 12.89 -6.23 39.62
N GLU A 1016 13.89 -5.86 38.81
CA GLU A 1016 14.76 -4.67 38.91
C GLU A 1016 14.40 -3.63 37.83
N ASP A 1017 13.19 -3.67 37.23
CA ASP A 1017 12.79 -2.65 36.26
C ASP A 1017 12.61 -1.27 36.91
N ALA A 1018 13.30 -0.28 36.36
CA ALA A 1018 13.29 1.11 36.78
C ALA A 1018 11.98 1.85 36.45
N GLY A 1019 11.64 2.83 37.27
CA GLY A 1019 10.49 3.71 37.05
C GLY A 1019 10.74 5.16 37.46
N VAL A 1020 9.75 6.01 37.20
CA VAL A 1020 9.79 7.43 37.54
C VAL A 1020 8.41 7.99 37.91
N ILE A 1021 8.41 9.08 38.68
CA ILE A 1021 7.29 10.02 38.83
C ILE A 1021 7.83 11.44 38.59
N CYS A 1022 7.19 12.18 37.69
CA CYS A 1022 7.50 13.59 37.38
C CYS A 1022 6.45 14.55 38.00
N GLU A 1023 6.66 15.86 37.90
CA GLU A 1023 5.76 16.86 38.49
C GLU A 1023 4.41 17.02 37.77
N GLY A 1024 4.33 16.74 36.46
CA GLY A 1024 3.10 16.48 35.72
C GLY A 1024 1.94 17.48 35.90
N LYS A 1025 1.92 18.58 35.13
CA LYS A 1025 0.71 19.40 35.01
C LYS A 1025 -0.40 18.60 34.34
N CYS A 1026 -1.55 18.49 35.01
CA CYS A 1026 -2.75 17.94 34.41
C CYS A 1026 -3.44 19.02 33.56
N ILE A 1027 -3.47 18.84 32.24
CA ILE A 1027 -4.32 19.60 31.31
C ILE A 1027 -5.41 18.65 30.83
N ILE A 1028 -6.64 18.91 31.29
CA ILE A 1028 -7.86 18.34 30.72
C ILE A 1028 -8.50 19.47 29.93
N LEU A 1029 -8.66 19.28 28.62
CA LEU A 1029 -9.44 20.17 27.77
C LEU A 1029 -10.83 19.58 27.54
N PHE A 1030 -11.81 20.48 27.45
CA PHE A 1030 -13.25 20.23 27.24
C PHE A 1030 -13.66 20.77 25.88
#